data_AF-A0A1A2ZBN2-F1
#
_entry.id   AF-A0A1A2ZBN2-F1
#
_cell.length_a   1.000
_cell.length_b   1.000
_cell.length_c   1.000
_cell.angle_alpha   90.00
_cell.angle_beta   90.00
_cell.angle_gamma   90.00
#
_symmetry.space_group_name_H-M   'P 1'
#
loop_
_entity.id
_entity.type
_entity.pdbx_description
1 polymer ?
#
loop_
_entity_poly.entity_id
_entity_poly.type
_entity_poly.pdbx_seq_one_letter_code
_entity_poly.pdbx_strand_id
1 'polypeptide(L)'
;MTGPLSKLLSLAAETVDRSVVWWRLPPPLGIPILVGLRNRLRALNLYDTGRGPKDRPPHADPQAGNLTARTLNGTYNDLLDPLMGSQGSRFGRNIPLSDTRPEDRWRLEEDPNPREVSQRLLSRGNGGFQPATTLNLLAAAWIQFEVHDWFSHGTLEHNPWRIEIADHDTWPNRPMLVSRTVPDPSADPAGEPTFVTKDTHWWDSSQMYGRSLDFANGLRRGERKGKLRIDKLGLTPEDLDHCLDYRGPAGNYWLGLAILHSLFMREHNAICERLAAEYPNMSDDELYDKARLVNIALMAKIHTIDWTPAIIAHPTTVYGMRANWFGVLGEGFRRRFRRRIFKSEILQGIPGSPTDHFGVPYSLTEEFVAVYRMHPLIPDDFVFRSATDNTKLGDYQLRDLLLGAVRDRLGEYKMEDIFYSFGRSYPGALNLHNFPTHLQEFKQHMDGPLVDLATIDIVRIRERGVPRYNEFRRLLRLRPASSFEDLTDNPQWAQELRDVYGDVERVDLMIGLYAEPKPPGFGFSDTAFRIFMLMASRRLNSDRFFTNDFRPEIYTQAGMDWIAENNMRTVLLRHFPALEPALCGVKNPFAPWKRVTGKAPVKPIAYSEDLEQRRCGEDLWIGWIVKVLHWNNTRAYRRYKHGIRDAHAKSHGILQGKLIVNDGLDDELRQGLFAETKKEFDVIARLSSTSGALRSDQLRGVRGLGIKVLEVPGDREPDTGLPGEPEATTQDFVLVTHREFPFADVRAYATKGMLAAWLLARLPDDWLGMVGHVLDAAVWAGIRLSPTLALLILPNNHLLGEIFYSSAPLRYGNHVVKIRYMPSSPAVKALMGVPISPNAGPDAHRDSVVQFFESNRAEYELQVQLCTDTQTMPIEDASVEWPASASPYRTIARIVFESQNADSPARRQYGDDVLSFNSWRTLVVHRPLGSINRLKKRVYEESSKFRHEKNRVAQQEPAHISDLPDHRPD
;
A
#
# COMPACT_ATOMS: atom_id res chain seq x y z
N MET A 1 3.32 -31.45 -18.27
CA MET A 1 2.15 -32.07 -17.61
C MET A 1 1.26 -32.81 -18.62
N THR A 2 1.77 -33.84 -19.29
CA THR A 2 1.10 -34.52 -20.44
C THR A 2 0.86 -36.02 -20.20
N GLY A 3 0.85 -36.45 -18.93
CA GLY A 3 0.59 -37.85 -18.57
C GLY A 3 -0.89 -38.24 -18.75
N PRO A 4 -1.19 -39.54 -18.96
CA PRO A 4 -2.56 -40.05 -19.13
C PRO A 4 -3.51 -39.64 -18.00
N LEU A 5 -3.02 -39.64 -16.76
CA LEU A 5 -3.78 -39.24 -15.56
C LEU A 5 -4.22 -37.77 -15.61
N SER A 6 -3.36 -36.87 -16.08
CA SER A 6 -3.68 -35.44 -16.22
C SER A 6 -4.80 -35.21 -17.24
N LYS A 7 -4.77 -35.96 -18.36
CA LYS A 7 -5.82 -35.92 -19.39
C LYS A 7 -7.16 -36.41 -18.85
N LEU A 8 -7.15 -37.53 -18.10
CA LEU A 8 -8.35 -38.09 -17.48
C LEU A 8 -8.96 -37.11 -16.46
N LEU A 9 -8.14 -36.52 -15.58
CA LEU A 9 -8.60 -35.54 -14.59
C LEU A 9 -9.16 -34.27 -15.23
N SER A 10 -8.55 -33.79 -16.32
CA SER A 10 -9.03 -32.61 -17.05
C SER A 10 -10.36 -32.88 -17.77
N LEU A 11 -10.55 -34.09 -18.31
CA LEU A 11 -11.82 -34.51 -18.91
C LEU A 11 -12.93 -34.65 -17.85
N ALA A 12 -12.61 -35.22 -16.69
CA ALA A 12 -13.53 -35.29 -15.56
C ALA A 12 -13.94 -33.89 -15.10
N ALA A 13 -13.00 -32.95 -14.99
CA ALA A 13 -13.30 -31.56 -14.64
C ALA A 13 -14.23 -30.88 -15.66
N GLU A 14 -13.99 -31.05 -16.97
CA GLU A 14 -14.88 -30.56 -18.03
C GLU A 14 -16.30 -31.13 -17.92
N THR A 15 -16.41 -32.44 -17.61
CA THR A 15 -17.71 -33.12 -17.49
C THR A 15 -18.49 -32.63 -16.27
N VAL A 16 -17.80 -32.46 -15.13
CA VAL A 16 -18.40 -31.92 -13.90
C VAL A 16 -18.83 -30.47 -14.10
N ASP A 17 -17.99 -29.65 -14.70
CA ASP A 17 -18.28 -28.24 -14.95
C ASP A 17 -19.50 -28.06 -15.87
N ARG A 18 -19.61 -28.88 -16.92
CA ARG A 18 -20.82 -28.86 -17.76
C ARG A 18 -22.08 -29.22 -16.96
N SER A 19 -21.99 -30.11 -15.97
CA SER A 19 -23.16 -30.64 -15.27
C SER A 19 -23.62 -29.78 -14.09
N VAL A 20 -22.69 -29.36 -13.23
CA VAL A 20 -22.99 -28.67 -11.95
C VAL A 20 -22.48 -27.23 -11.94
N VAL A 21 -21.66 -26.82 -12.92
CA VAL A 21 -20.87 -25.57 -12.99
C VAL A 21 -19.94 -25.33 -11.80
N TRP A 22 -18.68 -24.94 -12.07
CA TRP A 22 -17.64 -24.89 -11.04
C TRP A 22 -17.95 -23.95 -9.87
N TRP A 23 -18.68 -22.85 -10.11
CA TRP A 23 -18.98 -21.84 -9.08
C TRP A 23 -20.12 -22.24 -8.12
N ARG A 24 -20.86 -23.33 -8.41
CA ARG A 24 -21.81 -23.90 -7.45
C ARG A 24 -21.16 -24.87 -6.46
N LEU A 25 -19.89 -25.22 -6.70
CA LEU A 25 -19.13 -26.12 -5.83
C LEU A 25 -18.42 -25.35 -4.71
N PRO A 26 -18.30 -25.92 -3.50
CA PRO A 26 -17.50 -25.33 -2.44
C PRO A 26 -16.02 -25.25 -2.88
N PRO A 27 -15.23 -24.27 -2.37
CA PRO A 27 -13.88 -24.02 -2.87
C PRO A 27 -12.94 -25.24 -2.92
N PRO A 28 -12.92 -26.17 -1.94
CA PRO A 28 -12.07 -27.36 -2.03
C PRO A 28 -12.37 -28.26 -3.23
N LEU A 29 -13.60 -28.24 -3.74
CA LEU A 29 -14.01 -28.99 -4.94
C LEU A 29 -13.90 -28.12 -6.20
N GLY A 30 -14.17 -26.81 -6.11
CA GLY A 30 -14.06 -25.89 -7.25
C GLY A 30 -12.62 -25.70 -7.75
N ILE A 31 -11.62 -25.69 -6.85
CA ILE A 31 -10.21 -25.47 -7.24
C ILE A 31 -9.67 -26.57 -8.18
N PRO A 32 -9.79 -27.88 -7.86
CA PRO A 32 -9.39 -28.94 -8.78
C PRO A 32 -10.08 -28.84 -10.15
N ILE A 33 -11.35 -28.42 -10.17
CA ILE A 33 -12.11 -28.22 -11.41
C ILE A 33 -11.51 -27.09 -12.25
N LEU A 34 -11.24 -25.91 -11.67
CA LEU A 34 -10.59 -24.81 -12.38
C LEU A 34 -9.19 -25.20 -12.91
N VAL A 35 -8.41 -25.95 -12.12
CA VAL A 35 -7.11 -26.46 -12.57
C VAL A 35 -7.26 -27.40 -13.77
N GLY A 36 -8.22 -28.33 -13.72
CA GLY A 36 -8.52 -29.24 -14.82
C GLY A 36 -8.96 -28.50 -16.09
N LEU A 37 -9.84 -27.50 -15.96
CA LEU A 37 -10.30 -26.67 -17.08
C LEU A 37 -9.16 -25.84 -17.67
N ARG A 38 -8.31 -25.22 -16.85
CA ARG A 38 -7.12 -24.50 -17.34
C ARG A 38 -6.19 -25.43 -18.12
N ASN A 39 -5.94 -26.64 -17.62
CA ASN A 39 -5.10 -27.62 -18.31
C ASN A 39 -5.73 -28.09 -19.62
N ARG A 40 -7.05 -28.24 -19.65
CA ARG A 40 -7.81 -28.57 -20.86
C ARG A 40 -7.67 -27.48 -21.92
N LEU A 41 -7.85 -26.22 -21.53
CA LEU A 41 -7.68 -25.05 -22.41
C LEU A 41 -6.23 -24.91 -22.87
N ARG A 42 -5.23 -25.08 -22.00
CA ARG A 42 -3.80 -25.08 -22.41
C ARG A 42 -3.51 -26.11 -23.51
N ALA A 43 -4.16 -27.29 -23.45
CA ALA A 43 -3.92 -28.36 -24.41
C ALA A 43 -4.67 -28.19 -25.74
N LEU A 44 -5.73 -27.38 -25.79
CA LEU A 44 -6.66 -27.36 -26.92
C LEU A 44 -7.03 -25.96 -27.43
N ASN A 45 -6.59 -24.90 -26.77
CA ASN A 45 -7.04 -23.53 -27.02
C ASN A 45 -5.84 -22.56 -27.08
N LEU A 46 -4.70 -23.05 -27.57
CA LEU A 46 -3.53 -22.24 -27.89
C LEU A 46 -3.11 -22.59 -29.32
N TYR A 47 -3.20 -21.62 -30.21
CA TYR A 47 -2.89 -21.79 -31.62
C TYR A 47 -1.91 -20.70 -32.06
N ASP A 48 -0.80 -21.16 -32.65
CA ASP A 48 0.22 -20.29 -33.22
C ASP A 48 -0.20 -19.82 -34.61
N THR A 49 -0.10 -18.52 -34.86
CA THR A 49 -0.28 -17.89 -36.18
C THR A 49 1.03 -17.75 -36.95
N GLY A 50 2.12 -18.30 -36.41
CA GLY A 50 3.45 -18.29 -37.00
C GLY A 50 4.06 -16.89 -37.08
N ARG A 51 5.00 -16.74 -38.01
CA ARG A 51 5.71 -15.48 -38.29
C ARG A 51 5.54 -15.05 -39.73
N GLY A 52 5.66 -13.75 -39.94
CA GLY A 52 5.84 -13.17 -41.24
C GLY A 52 7.12 -13.68 -41.91
N PRO A 53 7.14 -13.94 -43.23
CA PRO A 53 8.36 -14.22 -43.99
C PRO A 53 9.42 -13.10 -43.90
N LYS A 54 8.99 -11.88 -43.53
CA LYS A 54 9.83 -10.70 -43.36
C LYS A 54 10.30 -10.49 -41.93
N ASP A 55 9.80 -11.25 -40.97
CA ASP A 55 10.20 -11.14 -39.56
C ASP A 55 11.61 -11.71 -39.42
N ARG A 56 12.59 -10.81 -39.29
CA ARG A 56 13.99 -11.16 -39.02
C ARG A 56 14.30 -10.78 -37.58
N PRO A 57 14.89 -11.68 -36.77
CA PRO A 57 15.40 -11.27 -35.47
C PRO A 57 16.39 -10.11 -35.67
N PRO A 58 16.50 -9.18 -34.69
CA PRO A 58 17.49 -8.11 -34.78
C PRO A 58 18.86 -8.71 -35.08
N HIS A 59 19.70 -8.02 -35.87
CA HIS A 59 21.09 -8.42 -36.07
C HIS A 59 21.71 -8.71 -34.70
N ALA A 60 22.41 -9.84 -34.58
CA ALA A 60 22.87 -10.40 -33.31
C ALA A 60 23.64 -9.36 -32.48
N ASP A 61 22.93 -8.70 -31.58
CA ASP A 61 23.53 -7.99 -30.46
C ASP A 61 22.83 -8.48 -29.19
N PRO A 62 23.16 -9.69 -28.70
CA PRO A 62 22.91 -10.03 -27.31
C PRO A 62 23.86 -9.17 -26.48
N GLN A 63 23.59 -7.86 -26.35
CA GLN A 63 24.26 -7.07 -25.33
C GLN A 63 23.98 -7.73 -23.98
N ALA A 64 24.99 -7.79 -23.12
CA ALA A 64 24.85 -8.29 -21.76
C ALA A 64 23.68 -7.63 -21.00
N GLY A 65 23.30 -6.40 -21.37
CA GLY A 65 22.14 -5.68 -20.83
C GLY A 65 20.82 -6.44 -20.99
N ASN A 66 20.54 -7.03 -22.15
CA ASN A 66 19.28 -7.75 -22.40
C ASN A 66 19.13 -8.96 -21.47
N LEU A 67 20.21 -9.58 -21.01
CA LEU A 67 20.13 -10.72 -20.09
C LEU A 67 19.57 -10.33 -18.71
N THR A 68 19.66 -9.05 -18.34
CA THR A 68 19.32 -8.59 -16.98
C THR A 68 18.31 -7.45 -16.93
N ALA A 69 17.80 -7.02 -18.09
CA ALA A 69 16.84 -5.94 -18.26
C ALA A 69 15.83 -6.24 -19.39
N ARG A 70 14.65 -5.62 -19.32
CA ARG A 70 13.64 -5.71 -20.39
C ARG A 70 13.95 -4.69 -21.50
N THR A 71 13.96 -5.13 -22.75
CA THR A 71 14.06 -4.24 -23.91
C THR A 71 12.78 -3.40 -24.07
N LEU A 72 12.88 -2.23 -24.71
CA LEU A 72 11.73 -1.34 -24.93
C LEU A 72 10.74 -1.87 -25.98
N ASN A 73 11.23 -2.67 -26.94
CA ASN A 73 10.41 -3.26 -27.99
C ASN A 73 9.98 -4.70 -27.71
N GLY A 74 10.27 -5.23 -26.52
CA GLY A 74 9.89 -6.57 -26.10
C GLY A 74 10.70 -7.71 -26.71
N THR A 75 11.79 -7.41 -27.42
CA THR A 75 12.71 -8.43 -27.93
C THR A 75 13.56 -9.07 -26.83
N TYR A 76 14.06 -10.28 -27.07
CA TYR A 76 14.92 -11.04 -26.15
C TYR A 76 14.29 -11.30 -24.77
N ASN A 77 12.96 -11.33 -24.65
CA ASN A 77 12.32 -11.93 -23.47
C ASN A 77 12.54 -13.45 -23.52
N ASP A 78 12.18 -14.12 -24.62
CA ASP A 78 12.70 -15.46 -24.89
C ASP A 78 14.04 -15.36 -25.60
N LEU A 79 15.03 -16.09 -25.08
CA LEU A 79 16.40 -16.03 -25.57
C LEU A 79 16.63 -16.95 -26.78
N LEU A 80 15.80 -17.97 -26.96
CA LEU A 80 15.80 -18.86 -28.12
C LEU A 80 14.96 -18.27 -29.25
N ASP A 81 13.98 -17.46 -28.89
CA ASP A 81 13.12 -16.76 -29.82
C ASP A 81 13.04 -15.23 -29.58
N PRO A 82 14.03 -14.45 -30.06
CA PRO A 82 14.17 -13.03 -29.74
C PRO A 82 13.00 -12.12 -30.12
N LEU A 83 12.17 -12.50 -31.09
CA LEU A 83 11.02 -11.68 -31.53
C LEU A 83 9.72 -12.04 -30.82
N MET A 84 9.69 -13.12 -30.02
CA MET A 84 8.44 -13.58 -29.42
C MET A 84 7.84 -12.49 -28.53
N GLY A 85 6.56 -12.15 -28.77
CA GLY A 85 5.83 -11.13 -28.02
C GLY A 85 6.35 -9.69 -28.18
N SER A 86 7.30 -9.43 -29.08
CA SER A 86 7.81 -8.09 -29.39
C SER A 86 6.82 -7.27 -30.23
N GLN A 87 7.04 -5.96 -30.35
CA GLN A 87 6.26 -5.10 -31.24
C GLN A 87 6.26 -5.64 -32.68
N GLY A 88 5.11 -5.61 -33.34
CA GLY A 88 4.93 -6.18 -34.68
C GLY A 88 4.67 -7.69 -34.71
N SER A 89 4.69 -8.38 -33.55
CA SER A 89 4.32 -9.80 -33.49
C SER A 89 2.86 -10.01 -33.89
N ARG A 90 2.57 -11.17 -34.49
CA ARG A 90 1.18 -11.59 -34.76
C ARG A 90 0.42 -11.90 -33.47
N PHE A 91 -0.87 -11.55 -33.44
CA PHE A 91 -1.79 -12.07 -32.43
C PHE A 91 -2.01 -13.57 -32.63
N GLY A 92 -1.87 -14.35 -31.55
CA GLY A 92 -2.23 -15.76 -31.57
C GLY A 92 -3.75 -15.96 -31.55
N ARG A 93 -4.18 -17.23 -31.43
CA ARG A 93 -5.61 -17.58 -31.30
C ARG A 93 -5.86 -18.55 -30.15
N ASN A 94 -7.00 -18.41 -29.50
CA ASN A 94 -7.52 -19.38 -28.53
C ASN A 94 -8.53 -20.38 -29.11
N ILE A 95 -8.80 -20.24 -30.40
CA ILE A 95 -9.73 -21.04 -31.18
C ILE A 95 -8.99 -21.58 -32.42
N PRO A 96 -9.46 -22.71 -33.00
CA PRO A 96 -8.80 -23.29 -34.16
C PRO A 96 -8.75 -22.30 -35.32
N LEU A 97 -7.62 -22.27 -36.04
CA LEU A 97 -7.43 -21.32 -37.15
C LEU A 97 -8.47 -21.47 -38.26
N SER A 98 -8.97 -22.70 -38.48
CA SER A 98 -10.06 -22.98 -39.43
C SER A 98 -11.34 -22.20 -39.14
N ASP A 99 -11.54 -21.78 -37.89
CA ASP A 99 -12.73 -21.10 -37.39
C ASP A 99 -12.47 -19.60 -37.18
N THR A 100 -11.32 -19.06 -37.64
CA THR A 100 -10.92 -17.66 -37.44
C THR A 100 -11.12 -16.76 -38.66
N ARG A 101 -11.99 -17.17 -39.59
CA ARG A 101 -12.24 -16.42 -40.83
C ARG A 101 -13.04 -15.16 -40.56
N PRO A 102 -12.64 -14.00 -41.09
CA PRO A 102 -13.47 -12.81 -41.09
C PRO A 102 -14.82 -13.10 -41.72
N GLU A 103 -15.87 -12.47 -41.18
CA GLU A 103 -17.18 -12.55 -41.81
C GLU A 103 -17.18 -11.87 -43.19
N ASP A 104 -18.04 -12.34 -44.08
CA ASP A 104 -18.23 -11.68 -45.36
C ASP A 104 -18.79 -10.26 -45.17
N ARG A 105 -18.62 -9.44 -46.20
CA ARG A 105 -18.96 -8.02 -46.13
C ARG A 105 -20.41 -7.77 -45.70
N TRP A 106 -21.35 -8.55 -46.21
CA TRP A 106 -22.76 -8.41 -45.82
C TRP A 106 -22.87 -8.62 -44.32
N ARG A 107 -22.43 -9.78 -43.82
CA ARG A 107 -22.58 -10.14 -42.40
C ARG A 107 -21.95 -9.14 -41.45
N LEU A 108 -20.82 -8.57 -41.85
CA LEU A 108 -20.13 -7.53 -41.09
C LEU A 108 -20.91 -6.21 -41.07
N GLU A 109 -21.39 -5.73 -42.22
CA GLU A 109 -22.03 -4.41 -42.37
C GLU A 109 -23.51 -4.42 -41.94
N GLU A 110 -24.23 -5.54 -42.08
CA GLU A 110 -25.69 -5.58 -41.99
C GLU A 110 -26.28 -6.73 -41.11
N ASP A 111 -25.53 -7.76 -40.64
CA ASP A 111 -26.12 -8.99 -40.01
C ASP A 111 -25.85 -9.18 -38.52
N PRO A 112 -26.75 -8.72 -37.63
CA PRO A 112 -27.58 -7.53 -37.81
C PRO A 112 -26.71 -6.28 -37.90
N ASN A 113 -27.28 -5.17 -38.34
CA ASN A 113 -26.57 -3.92 -38.55
C ASN A 113 -25.87 -3.47 -37.24
N PRO A 114 -24.54 -3.27 -37.21
CA PRO A 114 -23.80 -2.93 -35.99
C PRO A 114 -24.24 -1.63 -35.31
N ARG A 115 -24.80 -0.67 -36.06
CA ARG A 115 -25.35 0.56 -35.48
C ARG A 115 -26.69 0.31 -34.80
N GLU A 116 -27.53 -0.54 -35.37
CA GLU A 116 -28.77 -0.97 -34.71
C GLU A 116 -28.46 -1.67 -33.38
N VAL A 117 -27.49 -2.58 -33.35
CA VAL A 117 -27.06 -3.27 -32.11
C VAL A 117 -26.54 -2.26 -31.08
N SER A 118 -25.72 -1.29 -31.50
CA SER A 118 -25.21 -0.20 -30.65
C SER A 118 -26.35 0.59 -29.98
N GLN A 119 -27.36 0.99 -30.76
CA GLN A 119 -28.48 1.80 -30.26
C GLN A 119 -29.46 0.99 -29.40
N ARG A 120 -29.83 -0.22 -29.84
CA ARG A 120 -30.89 -1.02 -29.21
C ARG A 120 -30.46 -1.85 -28.02
N LEU A 121 -29.21 -2.32 -27.98
CA LEU A 121 -28.76 -3.31 -26.97
C LEU A 121 -27.62 -2.80 -26.08
N LEU A 122 -26.87 -1.78 -26.51
CA LEU A 122 -25.70 -1.31 -25.77
C LEU A 122 -25.94 0.05 -25.11
N SER A 123 -26.61 0.97 -25.79
CA SER A 123 -26.77 2.34 -25.30
C SER A 123 -27.37 2.39 -23.88
N ARG A 124 -26.73 3.15 -23.00
CA ARG A 124 -27.23 3.38 -21.63
C ARG A 124 -28.57 4.14 -21.65
N GLY A 125 -28.79 5.00 -22.67
CA GLY A 125 -30.05 5.64 -23.00
C GLY A 125 -30.83 6.18 -21.78
N ASN A 126 -32.16 6.03 -21.83
CA ASN A 126 -33.08 6.42 -20.75
C ASN A 126 -33.11 5.41 -19.58
N GLY A 127 -32.49 4.24 -19.73
CA GLY A 127 -32.43 3.20 -18.69
C GLY A 127 -31.51 3.57 -17.51
N GLY A 128 -30.62 4.54 -17.72
CA GLY A 128 -29.75 5.09 -16.69
C GLY A 128 -28.52 4.22 -16.40
N PHE A 129 -27.59 4.77 -15.61
CA PHE A 129 -26.34 4.11 -15.24
C PHE A 129 -26.58 2.90 -14.34
N GLN A 130 -26.08 1.72 -14.75
CA GLN A 130 -26.09 0.52 -13.92
C GLN A 130 -24.72 0.37 -13.23
N PRO A 131 -24.58 0.62 -11.92
CA PRO A 131 -23.29 0.58 -11.23
C PRO A 131 -22.85 -0.86 -10.89
N ALA A 132 -21.56 -1.15 -11.05
CA ALA A 132 -20.91 -2.32 -10.48
C ALA A 132 -20.52 -2.05 -9.02
N THR A 133 -21.46 -2.27 -8.10
CA THR A 133 -21.35 -1.83 -6.69
C THR A 133 -20.29 -2.56 -5.86
N THR A 134 -19.67 -3.61 -6.39
CA THR A 134 -18.57 -4.36 -5.75
C THR A 134 -17.19 -3.74 -6.02
N LEU A 135 -17.10 -2.84 -6.99
CA LEU A 135 -15.86 -2.20 -7.44
C LEU A 135 -15.92 -0.70 -7.26
N ASN A 136 -14.77 -0.05 -7.15
CA ASN A 136 -14.64 1.38 -7.35
C ASN A 136 -14.14 1.71 -8.76
N LEU A 137 -14.21 2.98 -9.12
CA LEU A 137 -13.88 3.45 -10.47
C LEU A 137 -12.38 3.31 -10.80
N LEU A 138 -11.50 3.20 -9.80
CA LEU A 138 -10.09 2.86 -10.04
C LEU A 138 -9.94 1.50 -10.71
N ALA A 139 -10.88 0.56 -10.51
CA ALA A 139 -10.83 -0.73 -11.20
C ALA A 139 -11.00 -0.57 -12.72
N ALA A 140 -11.82 0.38 -13.18
CA ALA A 140 -12.00 0.69 -14.60
C ALA A 140 -10.77 1.40 -15.18
N ALA A 141 -10.24 2.40 -14.46
CA ALA A 141 -9.01 3.07 -14.86
C ALA A 141 -7.82 2.10 -14.94
N TRP A 142 -7.71 1.19 -13.97
CA TRP A 142 -6.65 0.18 -13.91
C TRP A 142 -6.69 -0.75 -15.11
N ILE A 143 -7.87 -1.24 -15.49
CA ILE A 143 -7.92 -2.22 -16.58
C ILE A 143 -7.57 -1.62 -17.92
N GLN A 144 -7.95 -0.36 -18.16
CA GLN A 144 -7.50 0.36 -19.35
C GLN A 144 -5.99 0.65 -19.30
N PHE A 145 -5.46 1.02 -18.13
CA PHE A 145 -4.03 1.26 -17.93
C PHE A 145 -3.19 0.03 -18.28
N GLU A 146 -3.68 -1.16 -17.93
CA GLU A 146 -3.04 -2.43 -18.28
C GLU A 146 -3.24 -2.82 -19.75
N VAL A 147 -4.41 -2.57 -20.34
CA VAL A 147 -4.63 -2.79 -21.78
C VAL A 147 -3.69 -1.93 -22.64
N HIS A 148 -3.38 -0.71 -22.22
CA HIS A 148 -2.40 0.16 -22.89
C HIS A 148 -0.96 -0.39 -22.84
N ASP A 149 -0.66 -1.36 -21.98
CA ASP A 149 0.60 -2.11 -21.98
C ASP A 149 0.58 -3.23 -23.03
N TRP A 150 -0.53 -3.96 -23.08
CA TRP A 150 -0.57 -5.30 -23.63
C TRP A 150 -0.79 -5.38 -25.14
N PHE A 151 -1.65 -4.54 -25.71
CA PHE A 151 -2.00 -4.67 -27.12
C PHE A 151 -2.66 -3.43 -27.71
N SER A 152 -2.44 -3.25 -29.01
CA SER A 152 -3.27 -2.40 -29.86
C SER A 152 -3.10 -2.81 -31.32
N HIS A 153 -4.12 -2.48 -32.11
CA HIS A 153 -4.13 -2.71 -33.54
C HIS A 153 -4.00 -1.40 -34.30
N GLY A 154 -3.33 -1.45 -35.45
CA GLY A 154 -3.35 -0.34 -36.40
C GLY A 154 -4.73 -0.15 -37.05
N THR A 155 -5.02 1.07 -37.48
CA THR A 155 -6.24 1.43 -38.21
C THR A 155 -5.88 1.95 -39.60
N LEU A 156 -6.61 1.50 -40.63
CA LEU A 156 -6.44 1.86 -42.03
C LEU A 156 -7.64 2.69 -42.50
N GLU A 157 -7.39 3.90 -42.98
CA GLU A 157 -8.43 4.85 -43.42
C GLU A 157 -8.96 4.55 -44.84
N HIS A 158 -8.17 3.86 -45.67
CA HIS A 158 -8.60 3.50 -47.03
C HIS A 158 -9.63 2.37 -47.03
N ASN A 159 -10.63 2.51 -47.90
CA ASN A 159 -11.71 1.53 -48.08
C ASN A 159 -12.41 1.15 -46.75
N PRO A 160 -12.99 2.13 -46.01
CA PRO A 160 -13.64 1.87 -44.73
C PRO A 160 -14.89 1.00 -44.91
N TRP A 161 -15.27 0.29 -43.84
CA TRP A 161 -16.58 -0.36 -43.75
C TRP A 161 -17.68 0.69 -43.78
N ARG A 162 -18.79 0.37 -44.45
CA ARG A 162 -19.93 1.26 -44.63
C ARG A 162 -21.11 0.68 -43.86
N ILE A 163 -21.49 1.34 -42.77
CA ILE A 163 -22.61 0.92 -41.93
C ILE A 163 -23.80 1.81 -42.27
N GLU A 164 -24.83 1.22 -42.84
CA GLU A 164 -26.04 1.97 -43.19
C GLU A 164 -26.73 2.50 -41.92
N ILE A 165 -27.28 3.70 -42.04
CA ILE A 165 -27.88 4.45 -40.95
C ILE A 165 -29.38 4.53 -41.17
N ALA A 166 -30.16 4.08 -40.19
CA ALA A 166 -31.61 4.11 -40.26
C ALA A 166 -32.13 5.55 -40.39
N ASP A 167 -33.28 5.74 -41.05
CA ASP A 167 -33.79 7.08 -41.36
C ASP A 167 -33.96 7.99 -40.13
N HIS A 168 -34.36 7.39 -39.01
CA HIS A 168 -34.62 8.06 -37.74
C HIS A 168 -33.37 8.28 -36.87
N ASP A 169 -32.21 7.72 -37.23
CA ASP A 169 -30.97 7.88 -36.47
C ASP A 169 -30.34 9.25 -36.76
N THR A 170 -29.94 9.96 -35.70
CA THR A 170 -29.40 11.32 -35.75
C THR A 170 -27.94 11.38 -36.19
N TRP A 171 -27.29 10.24 -36.46
CA TRP A 171 -25.90 10.19 -36.90
C TRP A 171 -25.67 11.04 -38.17
N PRO A 172 -24.64 11.91 -38.19
CA PRO A 172 -24.51 12.95 -39.22
C PRO A 172 -24.06 12.42 -40.59
N ASN A 173 -23.31 11.32 -40.65
CA ASN A 173 -22.73 10.79 -41.89
C ASN A 173 -23.51 9.56 -42.39
N ARG A 174 -24.02 9.57 -43.62
CA ARG A 174 -24.80 8.45 -44.17
C ARG A 174 -24.15 7.90 -45.45
N PRO A 175 -23.58 6.69 -45.45
CA PRO A 175 -23.45 5.76 -44.31
C PRO A 175 -22.40 6.20 -43.29
N MET A 176 -22.43 5.61 -42.08
CA MET A 176 -21.33 5.72 -41.12
C MET A 176 -20.10 4.97 -41.65
N LEU A 177 -18.95 5.61 -41.59
CA LEU A 177 -17.68 5.04 -42.05
C LEU A 177 -16.87 4.54 -40.87
N VAL A 178 -16.49 3.26 -40.91
CA VAL A 178 -15.63 2.62 -39.90
C VAL A 178 -14.33 2.19 -40.57
N SER A 179 -13.22 2.85 -40.22
CA SER A 179 -11.88 2.50 -40.72
C SER A 179 -11.53 1.03 -40.44
N ARG A 180 -10.73 0.39 -41.28
CA ARG A 180 -10.41 -1.06 -41.17
C ARG A 180 -9.25 -1.33 -40.22
N THR A 181 -9.12 -2.57 -39.75
CA THR A 181 -7.90 -3.00 -39.03
C THR A 181 -6.77 -3.14 -40.04
N VAL A 182 -5.57 -2.65 -39.71
CA VAL A 182 -4.40 -2.82 -40.59
C VAL A 182 -4.09 -4.31 -40.73
N PRO A 183 -4.12 -4.88 -41.95
CA PRO A 183 -3.79 -6.29 -42.15
C PRO A 183 -2.31 -6.53 -41.86
N ASP A 184 -1.96 -7.76 -41.50
CA ASP A 184 -0.55 -8.15 -41.40
C ASP A 184 0.18 -7.93 -42.75
N PRO A 185 1.25 -7.11 -42.77
CA PRO A 185 2.01 -6.79 -43.99
C PRO A 185 2.77 -7.98 -44.60
N SER A 186 2.72 -9.12 -43.94
CA SER A 186 3.44 -10.35 -44.25
C SER A 186 2.55 -11.60 -44.19
N ALA A 187 1.22 -11.42 -44.21
CA ALA A 187 0.26 -12.51 -44.20
C ALA A 187 0.50 -13.50 -45.36
N ASP A 188 0.25 -14.79 -45.09
CA ASP A 188 0.21 -15.80 -46.14
C ASP A 188 -1.08 -15.60 -46.98
N PRO A 189 -0.98 -15.32 -48.29
CA PRO A 189 -2.17 -15.12 -49.13
C PRO A 189 -3.11 -16.31 -49.20
N ALA A 190 -2.62 -17.53 -48.94
CA ALA A 190 -3.41 -18.75 -48.91
C ALA A 190 -3.83 -19.17 -47.49
N GLY A 191 -3.32 -18.47 -46.48
CA GLY A 191 -3.57 -18.74 -45.06
C GLY A 191 -4.74 -17.94 -44.49
N GLU A 192 -5.02 -18.18 -43.22
CA GLU A 192 -6.04 -17.43 -42.48
C GLU A 192 -5.54 -16.01 -42.17
N PRO A 193 -6.40 -14.97 -42.22
CA PRO A 193 -5.98 -13.60 -41.97
C PRO A 193 -5.34 -13.39 -40.60
N THR A 194 -4.17 -12.76 -40.60
CA THR A 194 -3.41 -12.41 -39.41
C THR A 194 -3.36 -10.90 -39.21
N PHE A 195 -3.18 -10.50 -37.95
CA PHE A 195 -2.99 -9.11 -37.55
C PHE A 195 -1.80 -9.02 -36.60
N VAL A 196 -1.16 -7.84 -36.59
CA VAL A 196 0.03 -7.57 -35.77
C VAL A 196 -0.27 -6.52 -34.71
N THR A 197 0.39 -6.64 -33.56
CA THR A 197 0.32 -5.67 -32.48
C THR A 197 1.26 -4.48 -32.72
N LYS A 198 0.83 -3.27 -32.36
CA LYS A 198 1.73 -2.10 -32.22
C LYS A 198 2.46 -2.06 -30.88
N ASP A 199 2.00 -2.83 -29.90
CA ASP A 199 2.54 -2.91 -28.54
C ASP A 199 3.27 -4.23 -28.31
N THR A 200 3.98 -4.35 -27.20
CA THR A 200 4.56 -5.64 -26.79
C THR A 200 3.46 -6.51 -26.18
N HIS A 201 3.45 -7.81 -26.46
CA HIS A 201 2.54 -8.74 -25.77
C HIS A 201 2.99 -9.05 -24.33
N TRP A 202 4.21 -8.63 -23.97
CA TRP A 202 4.74 -8.79 -22.63
C TRP A 202 4.07 -7.84 -21.65
N TRP A 203 4.09 -8.21 -20.39
CA TRP A 203 3.72 -7.30 -19.32
C TRP A 203 4.97 -6.55 -18.90
N ASP A 204 5.25 -5.43 -19.56
CA ASP A 204 6.52 -4.69 -19.45
C ASP A 204 6.37 -3.18 -19.20
N SER A 205 5.13 -2.77 -18.93
CA SER A 205 4.71 -1.40 -18.64
C SER A 205 5.10 -0.39 -19.73
N SER A 206 5.03 -0.82 -21.00
CA SER A 206 5.31 -0.01 -22.20
C SER A 206 4.41 1.22 -22.33
N GLN A 207 3.22 1.23 -21.72
CA GLN A 207 2.39 2.43 -21.61
C GLN A 207 3.09 3.57 -20.88
N MET A 208 3.95 3.27 -19.90
CA MET A 208 4.64 4.28 -19.08
C MET A 208 6.10 4.49 -19.50
N TYR A 209 6.84 3.40 -19.74
CA TYR A 209 8.26 3.47 -20.12
C TYR A 209 8.47 3.78 -21.61
N GLY A 210 7.41 3.71 -22.40
CA GLY A 210 7.43 3.93 -23.83
C GLY A 210 8.05 2.79 -24.61
N ARG A 211 8.08 3.01 -25.92
CA ARG A 211 8.35 2.00 -26.96
C ARG A 211 9.52 2.36 -27.87
N SER A 212 9.95 3.62 -27.80
CA SER A 212 11.09 4.15 -28.56
C SER A 212 12.19 4.58 -27.61
N LEU A 213 13.42 4.49 -28.10
CA LEU A 213 14.59 4.94 -27.36
C LEU A 213 14.54 6.46 -27.11
N ASP A 214 14.02 7.22 -28.07
CA ASP A 214 13.87 8.68 -27.95
C ASP A 214 12.95 9.07 -26.79
N PHE A 215 11.80 8.41 -26.65
CA PHE A 215 10.89 8.66 -25.52
C PHE A 215 11.52 8.27 -24.19
N ALA A 216 12.10 7.06 -24.11
CA ALA A 216 12.71 6.56 -22.87
C ALA A 216 13.90 7.43 -22.43
N ASN A 217 14.76 7.85 -23.36
CA ASN A 217 15.87 8.75 -23.08
C ASN A 217 15.36 10.15 -22.70
N GLY A 218 14.35 10.65 -23.41
CA GLY A 218 13.70 11.93 -23.10
C GLY A 218 13.11 11.95 -21.70
N LEU A 219 12.51 10.83 -21.26
CA LEU A 219 11.94 10.66 -19.93
C LEU A 219 12.99 10.60 -18.81
N ARG A 220 14.24 10.26 -19.14
CA ARG A 220 15.36 10.17 -18.18
C ARG A 220 16.31 11.37 -18.24
N ARG A 221 16.23 12.18 -19.29
CA ARG A 221 17.17 13.27 -19.57
C ARG A 221 17.28 14.27 -18.42
N GLY A 222 18.48 14.42 -17.86
CA GLY A 222 18.76 15.37 -16.79
C GLY A 222 18.46 14.85 -15.38
N GLU A 223 17.75 13.72 -15.26
CA GLU A 223 17.61 13.02 -13.99
C GLU A 223 18.87 12.21 -13.66
N ARG A 224 18.95 11.75 -12.42
CA ARG A 224 20.03 10.90 -11.91
C ARG A 224 19.46 9.78 -11.05
N LYS A 225 20.27 8.74 -10.85
CA LYS A 225 19.93 7.56 -10.05
C LYS A 225 18.78 6.74 -10.65
N GLY A 226 18.68 6.72 -11.98
CA GLY A 226 17.72 5.92 -12.73
C GLY A 226 16.28 6.46 -12.76
N LYS A 227 16.04 7.68 -12.27
CA LYS A 227 14.69 8.25 -12.13
C LYS A 227 14.08 8.70 -13.46
N LEU A 228 12.75 8.76 -13.47
CA LEU A 228 11.93 9.38 -14.51
C LEU A 228 11.67 10.85 -14.18
N ARG A 229 11.67 11.69 -15.22
CA ARG A 229 11.17 13.06 -15.17
C ARG A 229 9.67 13.04 -14.98
N ILE A 230 9.19 13.82 -14.01
CA ILE A 230 7.79 14.04 -13.74
C ILE A 230 7.59 15.55 -13.65
N ASP A 231 6.59 16.08 -14.34
CA ASP A 231 6.28 17.51 -14.28
C ASP A 231 5.56 17.90 -12.97
N LYS A 232 5.25 19.19 -12.82
CA LYS A 232 4.57 19.74 -11.64
C LYS A 232 3.19 19.13 -11.36
N LEU A 233 2.53 18.57 -12.38
CA LEU A 233 1.22 17.94 -12.28
C LEU A 233 1.32 16.44 -12.00
N GLY A 234 2.52 15.86 -12.00
CA GLY A 234 2.71 14.44 -11.80
C GLY A 234 2.72 13.63 -13.10
N LEU A 235 2.79 14.25 -14.28
CA LEU A 235 2.73 13.55 -15.57
C LEU A 235 4.08 13.54 -16.29
N THR A 236 4.13 12.84 -17.42
CA THR A 236 5.24 12.92 -18.37
C THR A 236 5.41 14.36 -18.86
N PRO A 237 6.65 14.87 -18.99
CA PRO A 237 6.89 16.22 -19.50
C PRO A 237 6.30 16.45 -20.90
N GLU A 238 5.68 17.63 -21.11
CA GLU A 238 5.04 18.02 -22.38
C GLU A 238 6.02 18.07 -23.56
N ASP A 239 7.33 18.24 -23.31
CA ASP A 239 8.32 18.16 -24.38
C ASP A 239 8.43 16.77 -25.02
N LEU A 240 7.81 15.73 -24.43
CA LEU A 240 7.77 14.37 -24.97
C LEU A 240 6.49 14.05 -25.75
N ASP A 241 5.53 14.97 -25.83
CA ASP A 241 4.25 14.77 -26.50
C ASP A 241 4.42 14.45 -27.99
N HIS A 242 5.47 14.99 -28.63
CA HIS A 242 5.83 14.69 -30.02
C HIS A 242 6.21 13.22 -30.28
N CYS A 243 6.52 12.45 -29.24
CA CYS A 243 6.81 11.01 -29.33
C CYS A 243 5.55 10.14 -29.21
N LEU A 244 4.38 10.70 -28.91
CA LEU A 244 3.16 9.96 -28.64
C LEU A 244 2.31 9.76 -29.91
N ASP A 245 1.81 8.54 -30.13
CA ASP A 245 0.87 8.24 -31.22
C ASP A 245 -0.57 8.60 -30.80
N TYR A 246 -0.97 9.86 -31.04
CA TYR A 246 -2.33 10.34 -30.77
C TYR A 246 -3.42 9.71 -31.67
N ARG A 247 -3.04 8.94 -32.69
CA ARG A 247 -3.98 8.09 -33.47
C ARG A 247 -4.05 6.66 -32.91
N GLY A 248 -3.17 6.32 -31.98
CA GLY A 248 -3.11 5.06 -31.26
C GLY A 248 -3.61 5.18 -29.81
N PRO A 249 -3.09 4.36 -28.89
CA PRO A 249 -3.51 4.37 -27.48
C PRO A 249 -3.40 5.73 -26.79
N ALA A 250 -2.44 6.58 -27.18
CA ALA A 250 -2.27 7.91 -26.57
C ALA A 250 -3.41 8.89 -26.91
N GLY A 251 -4.14 8.67 -28.02
CA GLY A 251 -5.35 9.43 -28.35
C GLY A 251 -6.54 9.09 -27.45
N ASN A 252 -6.55 7.88 -26.88
CA ASN A 252 -7.63 7.39 -26.01
C ASN A 252 -7.29 7.60 -24.52
N TYR A 253 -6.64 8.72 -24.21
CA TYR A 253 -6.21 9.07 -22.85
C TYR A 253 -7.28 9.86 -22.10
N TRP A 254 -7.38 9.64 -20.79
CA TRP A 254 -8.31 10.35 -19.92
C TRP A 254 -7.77 10.40 -18.48
N LEU A 255 -8.42 11.18 -17.62
CA LEU A 255 -7.92 11.47 -16.27
C LEU A 255 -7.65 10.21 -15.42
N GLY A 256 -8.45 9.15 -15.57
CA GLY A 256 -8.23 7.88 -14.88
C GLY A 256 -6.90 7.22 -15.21
N LEU A 257 -6.44 7.32 -16.47
CA LEU A 257 -5.11 6.86 -16.86
C LEU A 257 -4.03 7.80 -16.30
N ALA A 258 -4.26 9.11 -16.36
CA ALA A 258 -3.33 10.13 -15.89
C ALA A 258 -2.91 9.94 -14.43
N ILE A 259 -3.88 9.69 -13.55
CA ILE A 259 -3.59 9.47 -12.12
C ILE A 259 -2.79 8.18 -11.89
N LEU A 260 -3.01 7.12 -12.67
CA LEU A 260 -2.26 5.86 -12.55
C LEU A 260 -0.85 5.96 -13.12
N HIS A 261 -0.65 6.65 -14.25
CA HIS A 261 0.67 6.99 -14.76
C HIS A 261 1.47 7.78 -13.71
N SER A 262 0.88 8.84 -13.14
CA SER A 262 1.51 9.61 -12.07
C SER A 262 1.91 8.74 -10.87
N LEU A 263 1.01 7.87 -10.40
CA LEU A 263 1.26 6.98 -9.27
C LEU A 263 2.45 6.05 -9.52
N PHE A 264 2.50 5.37 -10.67
CA PHE A 264 3.56 4.39 -10.95
C PHE A 264 4.88 5.00 -11.43
N MET A 265 4.87 6.22 -11.97
CA MET A 265 6.10 6.99 -12.20
C MET A 265 6.73 7.41 -10.87
N ARG A 266 5.92 7.89 -9.91
CA ARG A 266 6.38 8.17 -8.54
C ARG A 266 6.88 6.90 -7.83
N GLU A 267 6.20 5.78 -8.05
CA GLU A 267 6.62 4.49 -7.49
C GLU A 267 7.96 4.03 -8.06
N HIS A 268 8.18 4.15 -9.37
CA HIS A 268 9.48 3.88 -9.97
C HIS A 268 10.58 4.75 -9.33
N ASN A 269 10.35 6.06 -9.18
CA ASN A 269 11.31 6.96 -8.57
C ASN A 269 11.62 6.60 -7.10
N ALA A 270 10.62 6.16 -6.33
CA ALA A 270 10.81 5.68 -4.96
C ALA A 270 11.62 4.38 -4.91
N ILE A 271 11.43 3.47 -5.87
CA ILE A 271 12.24 2.25 -6.02
C ILE A 271 13.69 2.63 -6.36
N CYS A 272 13.90 3.54 -7.31
CA CYS A 272 15.23 4.05 -7.65
C CYS A 272 15.97 4.60 -6.43
N GLU A 273 15.30 5.39 -5.60
CA GLU A 273 15.88 5.91 -4.35
C GLU A 273 16.27 4.80 -3.38
N ARG A 274 15.40 3.80 -3.21
CA ARG A 274 15.65 2.64 -2.36
C ARG A 274 16.85 1.82 -2.84
N LEU A 275 16.96 1.61 -4.16
CA LEU A 275 18.05 0.86 -4.78
C LEU A 275 19.36 1.64 -4.71
N ALA A 276 19.35 2.93 -5.03
CA ALA A 276 20.54 3.79 -4.98
C ALA A 276 21.11 3.92 -3.56
N ALA A 277 20.24 3.86 -2.53
CA ALA A 277 20.67 3.86 -1.14
C ALA A 277 21.37 2.56 -0.72
N GLU A 278 20.93 1.41 -1.22
CA GLU A 278 21.51 0.09 -0.85
C GLU A 278 22.65 -0.35 -1.77
N TYR A 279 22.64 0.09 -3.03
CA TYR A 279 23.66 -0.23 -4.03
C TYR A 279 24.27 1.06 -4.61
N PRO A 280 25.09 1.82 -3.85
CA PRO A 280 25.59 3.13 -4.27
C PRO A 280 26.47 3.13 -5.52
N ASN A 281 26.99 1.97 -5.92
CA ASN A 281 27.87 1.80 -7.06
C ASN A 281 27.13 1.48 -8.37
N MET A 282 25.81 1.27 -8.34
CA MET A 282 25.04 1.06 -9.56
C MET A 282 25.00 2.34 -10.40
N SER A 283 25.21 2.18 -11.69
CA SER A 283 25.05 3.25 -12.68
C SER A 283 23.59 3.68 -12.81
N ASP A 284 23.37 4.81 -13.49
CA ASP A 284 22.03 5.34 -13.76
C ASP A 284 21.17 4.35 -14.56
N ASP A 285 21.75 3.74 -15.60
CA ASP A 285 21.09 2.72 -16.44
C ASP A 285 20.75 1.47 -15.64
N GLU A 286 21.67 0.96 -14.81
CA GLU A 286 21.39 -0.19 -13.95
C GLU A 286 20.25 0.10 -12.96
N LEU A 287 20.25 1.27 -12.32
CA LEU A 287 19.17 1.65 -11.40
C LEU A 287 17.82 1.75 -12.11
N TYR A 288 17.80 2.36 -13.30
CA TYR A 288 16.60 2.45 -14.14
C TYR A 288 16.07 1.06 -14.50
N ASP A 289 16.93 0.18 -15.02
CA ASP A 289 16.55 -1.16 -15.47
C ASP A 289 16.02 -2.03 -14.32
N LYS A 290 16.70 -1.99 -13.16
CA LYS A 290 16.24 -2.72 -11.95
C LYS A 290 14.95 -2.15 -11.40
N ALA A 291 14.82 -0.82 -11.30
CA ALA A 291 13.58 -0.20 -10.84
C ALA A 291 12.41 -0.46 -11.78
N ARG A 292 12.65 -0.48 -13.10
CA ARG A 292 11.66 -0.85 -14.12
C ARG A 292 11.18 -2.29 -13.90
N LEU A 293 12.08 -3.25 -13.76
CA LEU A 293 11.73 -4.65 -13.46
C LEU A 293 10.87 -4.77 -12.19
N VAL A 294 11.31 -4.14 -11.09
CA VAL A 294 10.61 -4.17 -9.80
C VAL A 294 9.20 -3.59 -9.91
N ASN A 295 9.06 -2.44 -10.56
CA ASN A 295 7.77 -1.76 -10.69
C ASN A 295 6.79 -2.54 -11.57
N ILE A 296 7.26 -3.09 -12.70
CA ILE A 296 6.49 -4.01 -13.57
C ILE A 296 5.98 -5.20 -12.77
N ALA A 297 6.86 -5.83 -11.97
CA ALA A 297 6.47 -6.97 -11.18
C ALA A 297 5.49 -6.64 -10.05
N LEU A 298 5.60 -5.45 -9.47
CA LEU A 298 4.65 -4.93 -8.50
C LEU A 298 3.28 -4.68 -9.14
N MET A 299 3.20 -4.08 -10.32
CA MET A 299 1.95 -3.90 -11.07
C MET A 299 1.30 -5.25 -11.41
N ALA A 300 2.08 -6.21 -11.92
CA ALA A 300 1.59 -7.56 -12.20
C ALA A 300 1.10 -8.27 -10.93
N LYS A 301 1.77 -8.08 -9.79
CA LYS A 301 1.30 -8.56 -8.48
C LYS A 301 -0.05 -7.94 -8.13
N ILE A 302 -0.15 -6.61 -8.15
CA ILE A 302 -1.38 -5.86 -7.83
C ILE A 302 -2.54 -6.34 -8.71
N HIS A 303 -2.31 -6.46 -10.01
CA HIS A 303 -3.33 -6.95 -10.92
C HIS A 303 -3.78 -8.38 -10.59
N THR A 304 -2.84 -9.26 -10.22
CA THR A 304 -3.09 -10.67 -9.92
C THR A 304 -3.79 -10.88 -8.59
N ILE A 305 -3.39 -10.16 -7.52
CA ILE A 305 -3.85 -10.45 -6.15
C ILE A 305 -4.79 -9.39 -5.55
N ASP A 306 -4.88 -8.20 -6.15
CA ASP A 306 -5.81 -7.13 -5.75
C ASP A 306 -6.89 -6.93 -6.81
N TRP A 307 -6.54 -6.51 -8.04
CA TRP A 307 -7.54 -6.16 -9.07
C TRP A 307 -8.40 -7.35 -9.51
N THR A 308 -7.77 -8.46 -9.92
CA THR A 308 -8.53 -9.64 -10.39
C THR A 308 -9.45 -10.17 -9.29
N PRO A 309 -9.00 -10.38 -8.03
CA PRO A 309 -9.88 -10.78 -6.94
C PRO A 309 -11.00 -9.79 -6.60
N ALA A 310 -10.90 -8.52 -7.00
CA ALA A 310 -11.99 -7.55 -6.84
C ALA A 310 -13.10 -7.76 -7.88
N ILE A 311 -12.72 -7.95 -9.15
CA ILE A 311 -13.70 -8.12 -10.26
C ILE A 311 -14.23 -9.55 -10.37
N ILE A 312 -13.53 -10.56 -9.84
CA ILE A 312 -14.03 -11.95 -9.73
C ILE A 312 -13.99 -12.41 -8.28
N ALA A 313 -14.78 -11.75 -7.43
CA ALA A 313 -14.82 -11.89 -5.97
C ALA A 313 -15.49 -13.19 -5.46
N HIS A 314 -15.48 -14.27 -6.25
CA HIS A 314 -15.91 -15.59 -5.81
C HIS A 314 -14.81 -16.25 -4.95
N PRO A 315 -15.10 -16.89 -3.81
CA PRO A 315 -14.08 -17.46 -2.92
C PRO A 315 -13.08 -18.39 -3.62
N THR A 316 -13.55 -19.23 -4.55
CA THR A 316 -12.71 -20.14 -5.35
C THR A 316 -11.74 -19.37 -6.24
N THR A 317 -12.16 -18.32 -6.95
CA THR A 317 -11.26 -17.55 -7.82
C THR A 317 -10.33 -16.64 -7.04
N VAL A 318 -10.79 -16.04 -5.94
CA VAL A 318 -9.93 -15.29 -5.03
C VAL A 318 -8.78 -16.18 -4.52
N TYR A 319 -9.08 -17.41 -4.09
CA TYR A 319 -8.05 -18.38 -3.73
C TYR A 319 -7.17 -18.76 -4.93
N GLY A 320 -7.77 -19.06 -6.08
CA GLY A 320 -7.05 -19.45 -7.30
C GLY A 320 -6.05 -18.40 -7.78
N MET A 321 -6.43 -17.13 -7.77
CA MET A 321 -5.55 -16.02 -8.14
C MET A 321 -4.40 -15.84 -7.15
N ARG A 322 -4.67 -15.96 -5.84
CA ARG A 322 -3.61 -15.97 -4.82
C ARG A 322 -2.69 -17.19 -4.98
N ALA A 323 -3.23 -18.35 -5.37
CA ALA A 323 -2.44 -19.55 -5.65
C ALA A 323 -1.59 -19.40 -6.94
N ASN A 324 -2.04 -18.66 -7.95
CA ASN A 324 -1.20 -18.35 -9.11
C ASN A 324 0.06 -17.56 -8.69
N TRP A 325 -0.03 -16.67 -7.71
CA TRP A 325 1.12 -15.88 -7.24
C TRP A 325 1.94 -16.56 -6.14
N PHE A 326 1.30 -17.19 -5.15
CA PHE A 326 1.95 -17.74 -3.95
C PHE A 326 2.00 -19.27 -3.91
N GLY A 327 1.27 -19.95 -4.79
CA GLY A 327 1.03 -21.39 -4.74
C GLY A 327 0.01 -21.79 -3.68
N VAL A 328 -0.39 -23.05 -3.69
CA VAL A 328 -1.34 -23.59 -2.70
C VAL A 328 -0.77 -23.61 -1.27
N LEU A 329 0.56 -23.58 -1.12
CA LEU A 329 1.24 -23.41 0.18
C LEU A 329 1.06 -22.01 0.76
N GLY A 330 0.70 -21.04 -0.09
CA GLY A 330 0.27 -19.71 0.31
C GLY A 330 1.39 -18.74 0.68
N GLU A 331 0.97 -17.50 0.91
CA GLU A 331 1.85 -16.35 1.17
C GLU A 331 2.70 -16.52 2.42
N GLY A 332 2.14 -17.09 3.50
CA GLY A 332 2.85 -17.34 4.75
C GLY A 332 4.06 -18.26 4.56
N PHE A 333 3.91 -19.31 3.74
CA PHE A 333 5.01 -20.22 3.40
C PHE A 333 6.09 -19.50 2.57
N ARG A 334 5.69 -18.73 1.56
CA ARG A 334 6.62 -17.95 0.74
C ARG A 334 7.41 -16.93 1.58
N ARG A 335 6.73 -16.23 2.50
CA ARG A 335 7.36 -15.26 3.42
C ARG A 335 8.32 -15.94 4.40
N ARG A 336 7.97 -17.13 4.90
CA ARG A 336 8.79 -17.94 5.82
C ARG A 336 10.08 -18.42 5.18
N PHE A 337 10.01 -18.92 3.95
CA PHE A 337 11.15 -19.62 3.34
C PHE A 337 12.00 -18.74 2.42
N ARG A 338 11.53 -17.54 2.01
CA ARG A 338 12.15 -16.51 1.12
C ARG A 338 12.70 -17.02 -0.23
N ARG A 339 13.38 -18.16 -0.23
CA ARG A 339 13.81 -18.96 -1.37
C ARG A 339 12.71 -19.93 -1.81
N ARG A 340 12.67 -20.17 -3.12
CA ARG A 340 11.86 -21.22 -3.73
C ARG A 340 12.46 -22.59 -3.43
N ILE A 341 11.66 -23.52 -2.92
CA ILE A 341 12.06 -24.89 -2.55
C ILE A 341 11.63 -25.87 -3.64
N PHE A 342 10.44 -25.65 -4.20
CA PHE A 342 9.83 -26.52 -5.21
C PHE A 342 9.74 -25.80 -6.55
N LYS A 343 10.14 -26.44 -7.65
CA LYS A 343 9.97 -25.87 -8.99
C LYS A 343 8.49 -25.80 -9.44
N SER A 344 7.60 -26.55 -8.80
CA SER A 344 6.17 -26.63 -9.16
C SER A 344 5.42 -25.30 -9.01
N GLU A 345 4.82 -24.82 -10.10
CA GLU A 345 3.92 -23.63 -10.09
C GLU A 345 2.71 -23.81 -9.16
N ILE A 346 2.24 -25.05 -8.99
CA ILE A 346 1.07 -25.34 -8.16
C ILE A 346 1.40 -25.15 -6.69
N LEU A 347 2.59 -25.61 -6.25
CA LEU A 347 2.97 -25.58 -4.83
C LEU A 347 3.40 -24.19 -4.36
N GLN A 348 4.21 -23.46 -5.14
CA GLN A 348 4.79 -22.16 -4.74
C GLN A 348 4.47 -20.99 -5.69
N GLY A 349 3.54 -21.15 -6.62
CA GLY A 349 3.10 -20.10 -7.53
C GLY A 349 3.96 -20.03 -8.79
N ILE A 350 3.48 -19.27 -9.78
CA ILE A 350 4.16 -19.02 -11.05
C ILE A 350 5.42 -18.16 -10.86
N PRO A 351 5.42 -17.08 -10.04
CA PRO A 351 6.62 -16.29 -9.82
C PRO A 351 7.83 -17.12 -9.36
N GLY A 352 8.89 -17.16 -10.18
CA GLY A 352 10.09 -17.97 -9.93
C GLY A 352 10.01 -19.45 -10.37
N SER A 353 8.93 -19.88 -11.02
CA SER A 353 8.84 -21.23 -11.62
C SER A 353 9.69 -21.30 -12.90
N PRO A 354 9.89 -22.50 -13.50
CA PRO A 354 10.38 -22.58 -14.88
C PRO A 354 9.44 -21.86 -15.85
N THR A 355 10.00 -21.21 -16.87
CA THR A 355 9.25 -20.66 -18.01
C THR A 355 8.62 -21.79 -18.81
N ASP A 356 7.34 -21.66 -19.18
CA ASP A 356 6.62 -22.64 -20.00
C ASP A 356 5.63 -21.93 -20.94
N HIS A 357 5.76 -22.22 -22.24
CA HIS A 357 4.84 -21.73 -23.28
C HIS A 357 3.79 -22.77 -23.66
N PHE A 358 3.79 -23.95 -23.02
CA PHE A 358 2.83 -25.04 -23.24
C PHE A 358 2.79 -25.53 -24.70
N GLY A 359 3.95 -25.52 -25.38
CA GLY A 359 4.11 -26.03 -26.74
C GLY A 359 3.75 -25.07 -27.87
N VAL A 360 3.35 -23.84 -27.54
CA VAL A 360 2.94 -22.80 -28.50
C VAL A 360 3.70 -21.52 -28.15
N PRO A 361 4.32 -20.79 -29.08
CA PRO A 361 4.95 -19.50 -28.78
C PRO A 361 4.01 -18.53 -28.04
N TYR A 362 4.57 -17.67 -27.21
CA TYR A 362 3.80 -16.69 -26.48
C TYR A 362 3.35 -15.52 -27.37
N SER A 363 2.05 -15.28 -27.34
CA SER A 363 1.41 -14.08 -27.86
C SER A 363 0.13 -13.83 -27.06
N LEU A 364 -0.34 -12.58 -27.05
CA LEU A 364 -1.74 -12.32 -26.77
C LEU A 364 -2.57 -12.65 -28.01
N THR A 365 -3.86 -12.87 -27.80
CA THR A 365 -4.76 -13.43 -28.82
C THR A 365 -5.87 -12.47 -29.19
N GLU A 366 -6.45 -12.64 -30.38
CA GLU A 366 -7.61 -11.83 -30.79
C GLU A 366 -8.82 -12.04 -29.86
N GLU A 367 -8.98 -13.24 -29.32
CA GLU A 367 -10.05 -13.54 -28.36
C GLU A 367 -9.80 -12.85 -27.02
N PHE A 368 -8.54 -12.71 -26.61
CA PHE A 368 -8.16 -11.91 -25.45
C PHE A 368 -8.52 -10.43 -25.65
N VAL A 369 -8.27 -9.88 -26.83
CA VAL A 369 -8.66 -8.52 -27.20
C VAL A 369 -10.18 -8.34 -27.14
N ALA A 370 -10.93 -9.31 -27.67
CA ALA A 370 -12.40 -9.25 -27.69
C ALA A 370 -13.03 -9.28 -26.29
N VAL A 371 -12.56 -10.15 -25.39
CA VAL A 371 -13.15 -10.26 -24.03
C VAL A 371 -12.75 -9.10 -23.10
N TYR A 372 -11.74 -8.31 -23.47
CA TYR A 372 -11.31 -7.11 -22.73
C TYR A 372 -11.97 -5.82 -23.18
N ARG A 373 -12.92 -5.88 -24.14
CA ARG A 373 -13.79 -4.74 -24.47
C ARG A 373 -14.77 -4.49 -23.33
N MET A 374 -14.32 -3.73 -22.34
CA MET A 374 -15.00 -3.47 -21.07
C MET A 374 -15.45 -2.01 -20.93
N HIS A 375 -15.74 -1.34 -22.04
CA HIS A 375 -16.16 0.08 -22.07
C HIS A 375 -17.35 0.45 -21.17
N PRO A 376 -18.35 -0.42 -20.89
CA PRO A 376 -19.42 -0.11 -19.94
C PRO A 376 -18.93 0.23 -18.53
N LEU A 377 -17.69 -0.12 -18.15
CA LEU A 377 -17.11 0.27 -16.87
C LEU A 377 -16.99 1.78 -16.69
N ILE A 378 -16.95 2.58 -17.76
CA ILE A 378 -16.80 4.03 -17.69
C ILE A 378 -18.16 4.70 -17.42
N PRO A 379 -18.29 5.56 -16.39
CA PRO A 379 -19.51 6.34 -16.17
C PRO A 379 -19.59 7.53 -17.13
N ASP A 380 -20.80 8.06 -17.34
CA ASP A 380 -20.99 9.31 -18.11
C ASP A 380 -20.70 10.55 -17.27
N ASP A 381 -21.07 10.52 -15.98
CA ASP A 381 -20.96 11.61 -15.03
C ASP A 381 -20.02 11.28 -13.86
N PHE A 382 -19.28 12.28 -13.40
CA PHE A 382 -18.25 12.18 -12.37
C PHE A 382 -18.47 13.27 -11.31
N VAL A 383 -18.36 12.89 -10.05
CA VAL A 383 -18.48 13.82 -8.93
C VAL A 383 -17.17 13.84 -8.14
N PHE A 384 -16.50 14.98 -8.13
CA PHE A 384 -15.26 15.14 -7.38
C PHE A 384 -15.55 15.60 -5.96
N ARG A 385 -14.76 15.08 -5.02
CA ARG A 385 -14.93 15.29 -3.59
C ARG A 385 -13.59 15.45 -2.90
N SER A 386 -13.56 16.30 -1.89
CA SER A 386 -12.41 16.45 -0.99
C SER A 386 -12.19 15.15 -0.21
N ALA A 387 -10.96 14.65 -0.21
CA ALA A 387 -10.51 13.52 0.59
C ALA A 387 -10.51 13.84 2.09
N THR A 388 -10.51 15.12 2.46
CA THR A 388 -10.50 15.58 3.86
C THR A 388 -11.87 15.48 4.53
N ASP A 389 -12.93 15.90 3.85
CA ASP A 389 -14.25 16.08 4.48
C ASP A 389 -15.44 15.63 3.60
N ASN A 390 -15.16 15.09 2.42
CA ASN A 390 -16.14 14.66 1.43
C ASN A 390 -17.04 15.79 0.89
N THR A 391 -16.65 17.05 1.07
CA THR A 391 -17.28 18.18 0.38
C THR A 391 -17.18 17.97 -1.13
N LYS A 392 -18.24 18.35 -1.85
CA LYS A 392 -18.29 18.23 -3.31
C LYS A 392 -17.48 19.37 -3.91
N LEU A 393 -16.56 19.02 -4.80
CA LEU A 393 -15.63 19.95 -5.45
C LEU A 393 -16.10 20.36 -6.86
N GLY A 394 -16.76 19.44 -7.58
CA GLY A 394 -17.24 19.68 -8.93
C GLY A 394 -18.04 18.51 -9.50
N ASP A 395 -18.82 18.78 -10.54
CA ASP A 395 -19.45 17.79 -11.41
C ASP A 395 -18.80 17.90 -12.78
N TYR A 396 -18.55 16.74 -13.38
CA TYR A 396 -17.93 16.63 -14.69
C TYR A 396 -18.61 15.54 -15.49
N GLN A 397 -18.55 15.67 -16.81
CA GLN A 397 -18.90 14.59 -17.72
C GLN A 397 -17.63 13.97 -18.29
N LEU A 398 -17.74 12.78 -18.88
CA LEU A 398 -16.58 12.09 -19.44
C LEU A 398 -15.77 12.99 -20.38
N ARG A 399 -16.43 13.81 -21.19
CA ARG A 399 -15.80 14.77 -22.12
C ARG A 399 -14.87 15.77 -21.44
N ASP A 400 -15.17 16.15 -20.20
CA ASP A 400 -14.36 17.11 -19.42
C ASP A 400 -13.12 16.44 -18.80
N LEU A 401 -12.99 15.13 -18.94
CA LEU A 401 -11.91 14.31 -18.38
C LEU A 401 -11.04 13.63 -19.45
N LEU A 402 -11.32 13.86 -20.74
CA LEU A 402 -10.53 13.33 -21.86
C LEU A 402 -9.21 14.09 -22.04
N LEU A 403 -8.29 13.54 -22.84
CA LEU A 403 -6.92 14.01 -23.09
C LEU A 403 -6.75 15.54 -23.04
N GLY A 404 -7.56 16.30 -23.78
CA GLY A 404 -7.45 17.76 -23.87
C GLY A 404 -7.71 18.53 -22.57
N ALA A 405 -8.42 17.93 -21.61
CA ALA A 405 -8.78 18.56 -20.33
C ALA A 405 -8.02 17.96 -19.14
N VAL A 406 -7.27 16.86 -19.33
CA VAL A 406 -6.59 16.13 -18.23
C VAL A 406 -5.70 17.04 -17.39
N ARG A 407 -4.83 17.82 -18.04
CA ARG A 407 -3.87 18.70 -17.36
C ARG A 407 -4.59 19.81 -16.59
N ASP A 408 -5.64 20.38 -17.14
CA ASP A 408 -6.46 21.39 -16.46
C ASP A 408 -7.10 20.81 -15.19
N ARG A 409 -7.72 19.62 -15.28
CA ARG A 409 -8.33 18.96 -14.12
C ARG A 409 -7.30 18.62 -13.03
N LEU A 410 -6.10 18.20 -13.41
CA LEU A 410 -5.00 17.95 -12.46
C LEU A 410 -4.43 19.23 -11.84
N GLY A 411 -4.52 20.36 -12.54
CA GLY A 411 -4.12 21.67 -12.02
C GLY A 411 -5.15 22.27 -11.05
N GLU A 412 -6.43 21.91 -11.19
CA GLU A 412 -7.52 22.42 -10.36
C GLU A 412 -7.65 21.73 -8.99
N TYR A 413 -7.29 20.44 -8.90
CA TYR A 413 -7.51 19.63 -7.70
C TYR A 413 -6.26 18.91 -7.23
N LYS A 414 -6.25 18.58 -5.93
CA LYS A 414 -5.21 17.72 -5.39
C LYS A 414 -5.38 16.30 -5.92
N MET A 415 -4.28 15.62 -6.19
CA MET A 415 -4.28 14.25 -6.72
C MET A 415 -5.01 13.29 -5.76
N GLU A 416 -4.86 13.47 -4.45
CA GLU A 416 -5.57 12.68 -3.44
C GLU A 416 -7.10 12.87 -3.48
N ASP A 417 -7.60 14.05 -3.83
CA ASP A 417 -9.03 14.30 -3.97
C ASP A 417 -9.59 13.54 -5.18
N ILE A 418 -8.83 13.47 -6.27
CA ILE A 418 -9.19 12.72 -7.48
C ILE A 418 -9.18 11.21 -7.19
N PHE A 419 -8.11 10.70 -6.56
CA PHE A 419 -8.05 9.29 -6.13
C PHE A 419 -9.20 8.94 -5.19
N TYR A 420 -9.50 9.79 -4.21
CA TYR A 420 -10.62 9.60 -3.31
C TYR A 420 -11.96 9.57 -4.07
N SER A 421 -12.16 10.48 -5.00
CA SER A 421 -13.38 10.55 -5.82
C SER A 421 -13.57 9.29 -6.66
N PHE A 422 -12.51 8.78 -7.28
CA PHE A 422 -12.53 7.52 -8.04
C PHE A 422 -12.73 6.32 -7.09
N GLY A 423 -12.10 6.31 -5.93
CA GLY A 423 -12.27 5.28 -4.91
C GLY A 423 -13.68 5.22 -4.33
N ARG A 424 -14.43 6.33 -4.36
CA ARG A 424 -15.83 6.44 -3.90
C ARG A 424 -16.88 6.20 -4.98
N SER A 425 -16.50 6.36 -6.24
CA SER A 425 -17.41 6.22 -7.37
C SER A 425 -17.44 4.78 -7.87
N TYR A 426 -18.57 4.37 -8.42
CA TYR A 426 -18.73 3.03 -9.01
C TYR A 426 -18.39 3.09 -10.51
N PRO A 427 -17.71 2.07 -11.06
CA PRO A 427 -17.71 1.85 -12.49
C PRO A 427 -19.07 1.28 -12.92
N GLY A 428 -19.37 1.26 -14.22
CA GLY A 428 -20.58 0.61 -14.72
C GLY A 428 -20.48 -0.92 -14.72
N ALA A 429 -21.60 -1.62 -14.62
CA ALA A 429 -21.69 -3.06 -14.81
C ALA A 429 -21.52 -3.44 -16.29
N LEU A 430 -20.85 -4.56 -16.57
CA LEU A 430 -20.70 -5.10 -17.92
C LEU A 430 -21.97 -5.83 -18.37
N ASN A 431 -23.04 -5.06 -18.59
CA ASN A 431 -24.36 -5.52 -18.99
C ASN A 431 -24.78 -4.88 -20.32
N LEU A 432 -25.83 -5.44 -20.95
CA LEU A 432 -26.58 -4.72 -21.97
C LEU A 432 -27.15 -3.42 -21.38
N HIS A 433 -27.39 -2.45 -22.26
CA HIS A 433 -27.96 -1.14 -21.91
C HIS A 433 -27.13 -0.36 -20.88
N ASN A 434 -25.80 -0.46 -20.95
CA ASN A 434 -24.92 0.27 -20.04
C ASN A 434 -23.64 0.81 -20.68
N PHE A 435 -23.54 0.80 -22.01
CA PHE A 435 -22.43 1.39 -22.74
C PHE A 435 -22.50 2.93 -22.65
N PRO A 436 -21.39 3.65 -22.38
CA PRO A 436 -21.44 5.07 -22.07
C PRO A 436 -21.87 5.89 -23.29
N THR A 437 -22.79 6.83 -23.10
CA THR A 437 -23.35 7.64 -24.18
C THR A 437 -22.27 8.47 -24.87
N HIS A 438 -21.35 9.04 -24.09
CA HIS A 438 -20.23 9.83 -24.61
C HIS A 438 -19.25 9.03 -25.48
N LEU A 439 -19.23 7.69 -25.38
CA LEU A 439 -18.41 6.83 -26.23
C LEU A 439 -19.10 6.43 -27.54
N GLN A 440 -20.42 6.67 -27.66
CA GLN A 440 -21.19 6.47 -28.90
C GLN A 440 -21.21 7.74 -29.78
N GLU A 441 -20.80 8.89 -29.22
CA GLU A 441 -20.64 10.18 -29.89
C GLU A 441 -19.27 10.79 -29.58
N PHE A 442 -18.22 9.98 -29.70
CA PHE A 442 -16.87 10.32 -29.25
C PHE A 442 -16.04 11.00 -30.34
N LYS A 443 -15.11 11.88 -29.94
CA LYS A 443 -14.03 12.37 -30.81
C LYS A 443 -12.69 12.05 -30.14
N GLN A 444 -11.84 11.28 -30.83
CA GLN A 444 -10.51 10.89 -30.33
C GLN A 444 -9.58 12.08 -30.09
N HIS A 445 -9.75 13.16 -30.85
CA HIS A 445 -9.06 14.45 -30.68
C HIS A 445 -10.00 15.56 -31.15
N MET A 446 -9.74 16.81 -30.76
CA MET A 446 -10.67 17.95 -30.97
C MET A 446 -11.17 18.07 -32.42
N ASP A 447 -10.28 17.83 -33.39
CA ASP A 447 -10.56 17.93 -34.83
C ASP A 447 -10.84 16.57 -35.50
N GLY A 448 -10.93 15.49 -34.72
CA GLY A 448 -11.12 14.13 -35.22
C GLY A 448 -12.57 13.84 -35.67
N PRO A 449 -12.78 12.79 -36.48
CA PRO A 449 -14.11 12.37 -36.86
C PRO A 449 -14.91 11.89 -35.63
N LEU A 450 -16.23 12.06 -35.70
CA LEU A 450 -17.14 11.47 -34.72
C LEU A 450 -17.12 9.95 -34.86
N VAL A 451 -17.02 9.23 -33.75
CA VAL A 451 -17.01 7.76 -33.71
C VAL A 451 -18.03 7.21 -32.73
N ASP A 452 -18.72 6.15 -33.14
CA ASP A 452 -19.48 5.28 -32.24
C ASP A 452 -18.60 4.07 -31.89
N LEU A 453 -18.03 4.08 -30.69
CA LEU A 453 -17.12 3.03 -30.25
C LEU A 453 -17.83 1.68 -30.08
N ALA A 454 -19.11 1.66 -29.74
CA ALA A 454 -19.88 0.42 -29.61
C ALA A 454 -20.09 -0.25 -30.98
N THR A 455 -20.42 0.54 -32.00
CA THR A 455 -20.49 0.05 -33.39
C THR A 455 -19.13 -0.45 -33.87
N ILE A 456 -18.05 0.31 -33.61
CA ILE A 456 -16.69 -0.09 -33.98
C ILE A 456 -16.31 -1.41 -33.30
N ASP A 457 -16.60 -1.59 -32.01
CA ASP A 457 -16.27 -2.81 -31.27
C ASP A 457 -16.89 -4.06 -31.91
N ILE A 458 -18.17 -3.99 -32.31
CA ILE A 458 -18.87 -5.08 -33.00
C ILE A 458 -18.20 -5.38 -34.34
N VAL A 459 -17.97 -4.35 -35.15
CA VAL A 459 -17.31 -4.48 -36.45
C VAL A 459 -15.92 -5.10 -36.31
N ARG A 460 -15.14 -4.70 -35.29
CA ARG A 460 -13.80 -5.23 -35.04
C ARG A 460 -13.79 -6.71 -34.69
N ILE A 461 -14.77 -7.19 -33.93
CA ILE A 461 -14.88 -8.61 -33.57
C ILE A 461 -15.18 -9.44 -34.83
N ARG A 462 -16.16 -9.01 -35.65
CA ARG A 462 -16.51 -9.66 -36.92
C ARG A 462 -15.36 -9.62 -37.93
N GLU A 463 -14.72 -8.46 -38.08
CA GLU A 463 -13.59 -8.22 -39.01
C GLU A 463 -12.39 -9.11 -38.71
N ARG A 464 -12.11 -9.37 -37.43
CA ARG A 464 -10.93 -10.13 -37.01
C ARG A 464 -11.20 -11.63 -36.92
N GLY A 465 -12.37 -12.07 -37.38
CA GLY A 465 -12.74 -13.49 -37.40
C GLY A 465 -12.79 -14.10 -36.01
N VAL A 466 -13.23 -13.34 -35.00
CA VAL A 466 -13.56 -13.91 -33.70
C VAL A 466 -14.99 -14.47 -33.78
N PRO A 467 -15.23 -15.76 -33.49
CA PRO A 467 -16.54 -16.38 -33.57
C PRO A 467 -17.59 -15.68 -32.73
N ARG A 468 -18.83 -15.74 -33.22
CA ARG A 468 -20.03 -15.31 -32.49
C ARG A 468 -20.25 -16.15 -31.22
N TYR A 469 -21.11 -15.67 -30.33
CA TYR A 469 -21.18 -16.10 -28.94
C TYR A 469 -21.33 -17.63 -28.74
N ASN A 470 -22.29 -18.27 -29.42
CA ASN A 470 -22.52 -19.71 -29.22
C ASN A 470 -21.37 -20.56 -29.73
N GLU A 471 -20.80 -20.23 -30.90
CA GLU A 471 -19.64 -20.96 -31.43
C GLU A 471 -18.41 -20.76 -30.55
N PHE A 472 -18.19 -19.53 -30.07
CA PHE A 472 -17.15 -19.23 -29.10
C PHE A 472 -17.27 -20.09 -27.84
N ARG A 473 -18.49 -20.28 -27.32
CA ARG A 473 -18.75 -21.17 -26.18
C ARG A 473 -18.43 -22.63 -26.50
N ARG A 474 -18.85 -23.15 -27.66
CA ARG A 474 -18.54 -24.54 -28.07
C ARG A 474 -17.03 -24.78 -28.12
N LEU A 475 -16.29 -23.85 -28.73
CA LEU A 475 -14.83 -23.93 -28.89
C LEU A 475 -14.09 -23.81 -27.55
N LEU A 476 -14.67 -23.09 -26.58
CA LEU A 476 -14.20 -23.02 -25.20
C LEU A 476 -14.77 -24.11 -24.27
N ARG A 477 -15.40 -25.13 -24.85
CA ARG A 477 -15.94 -26.32 -24.14
C ARG A 477 -17.09 -26.02 -23.19
N LEU A 478 -17.75 -24.87 -23.35
CA LEU A 478 -18.97 -24.50 -22.66
C LEU A 478 -20.21 -25.03 -23.41
N ARG A 479 -21.34 -25.09 -22.71
CA ARG A 479 -22.64 -25.39 -23.34
C ARG A 479 -23.12 -24.13 -24.08
N PRO A 480 -23.44 -24.20 -25.40
CA PRO A 480 -24.05 -23.08 -26.10
C PRO A 480 -25.47 -22.83 -25.56
N ALA A 481 -25.96 -21.59 -25.67
CA ALA A 481 -27.33 -21.27 -25.31
C ALA A 481 -28.29 -21.84 -26.37
N SER A 482 -29.31 -22.57 -25.91
CA SER A 482 -30.31 -23.21 -26.79
C SER A 482 -31.45 -22.29 -27.21
N SER A 483 -31.64 -21.18 -26.49
CA SER A 483 -32.65 -20.15 -26.71
C SER A 483 -32.18 -18.82 -26.12
N PHE A 484 -32.90 -17.73 -26.40
CA PHE A 484 -32.60 -16.43 -25.79
C PHE A 484 -32.83 -16.43 -24.27
N GLU A 485 -33.82 -17.20 -23.81
CA GLU A 485 -34.13 -17.40 -22.38
C GLU A 485 -33.07 -18.23 -21.65
N ASP A 486 -32.30 -19.05 -22.37
CA ASP A 486 -31.12 -19.77 -21.85
C ASP A 486 -29.88 -18.86 -21.83
N LEU A 487 -29.81 -17.88 -22.73
CA LEU A 487 -28.71 -16.93 -22.82
C LEU A 487 -28.75 -15.87 -21.71
N THR A 488 -29.93 -15.41 -21.32
CA THR A 488 -30.11 -14.36 -20.30
C THR A 488 -31.29 -14.63 -19.37
N ASP A 489 -31.16 -14.26 -18.10
CA ASP A 489 -32.22 -14.34 -17.09
C ASP A 489 -33.17 -13.12 -17.10
N ASN A 490 -32.89 -12.11 -17.94
CA ASN A 490 -33.75 -10.96 -18.13
C ASN A 490 -34.72 -11.19 -19.32
N PRO A 491 -36.04 -11.32 -19.08
CA PRO A 491 -37.00 -11.61 -20.15
C PRO A 491 -37.12 -10.48 -21.17
N GLN A 492 -36.88 -9.22 -20.78
CA GLN A 492 -36.88 -8.09 -21.72
C GLN A 492 -35.69 -8.19 -22.68
N TRP A 493 -34.50 -8.47 -22.15
CA TRP A 493 -33.30 -8.65 -22.99
C TRP A 493 -33.45 -9.86 -23.92
N ALA A 494 -34.06 -10.96 -23.44
CA ALA A 494 -34.33 -12.11 -24.30
C ALA A 494 -35.23 -11.74 -25.49
N GLN A 495 -36.27 -10.92 -25.27
CA GLN A 495 -37.14 -10.43 -26.35
C GLN A 495 -36.40 -9.47 -27.29
N GLU A 496 -35.63 -8.51 -26.77
CA GLU A 496 -34.88 -7.57 -27.60
C GLU A 496 -33.82 -8.29 -28.46
N LEU A 497 -33.13 -9.27 -27.89
CA LEU A 497 -32.19 -10.13 -28.62
C LEU A 497 -32.89 -10.93 -29.71
N ARG A 498 -34.10 -11.45 -29.43
CA ARG A 498 -34.93 -12.14 -30.42
C ARG A 498 -35.32 -11.21 -31.57
N ASP A 499 -35.68 -9.98 -31.27
CA ASP A 499 -36.07 -9.00 -32.28
C ASP A 499 -34.89 -8.56 -33.16
N VAL A 500 -33.70 -8.43 -32.59
CA VAL A 500 -32.49 -7.97 -33.31
C VAL A 500 -31.83 -9.12 -34.08
N TYR A 501 -31.67 -10.29 -33.46
CA TYR A 501 -30.89 -11.40 -34.03
C TYR A 501 -31.74 -12.50 -34.68
N GLY A 502 -33.00 -12.68 -34.26
CA GLY A 502 -33.90 -13.75 -34.72
C GLY A 502 -33.50 -15.17 -34.30
N ASP A 503 -32.21 -15.49 -34.32
CA ASP A 503 -31.60 -16.77 -33.95
C ASP A 503 -30.45 -16.54 -32.96
N VAL A 504 -30.39 -17.37 -31.91
CA VAL A 504 -29.36 -17.32 -30.86
C VAL A 504 -27.94 -17.58 -31.41
N GLU A 505 -27.80 -18.33 -32.52
CA GLU A 505 -26.51 -18.55 -33.17
C GLU A 505 -25.92 -17.29 -33.81
N ARG A 506 -26.77 -16.30 -34.12
CA ARG A 506 -26.35 -15.03 -34.72
C ARG A 506 -25.88 -14.01 -33.69
N VAL A 507 -25.99 -14.26 -32.38
CA VAL A 507 -25.64 -13.27 -31.35
C VAL A 507 -24.13 -12.99 -31.37
N ASP A 508 -23.76 -11.72 -31.56
CA ASP A 508 -22.36 -11.27 -31.52
C ASP A 508 -21.72 -11.62 -30.17
N LEU A 509 -20.42 -11.95 -30.17
CA LEU A 509 -19.71 -12.35 -28.96
C LEU A 509 -19.90 -11.35 -27.83
N MET A 510 -19.60 -10.06 -28.07
CA MET A 510 -19.69 -9.01 -27.04
C MET A 510 -21.09 -8.90 -26.44
N ILE A 511 -22.14 -9.02 -27.26
CA ILE A 511 -23.53 -8.95 -26.80
C ILE A 511 -23.86 -10.15 -25.92
N GLY A 512 -23.47 -11.35 -26.34
CA GLY A 512 -23.61 -12.54 -25.51
C GLY A 512 -22.86 -12.45 -24.18
N LEU A 513 -21.64 -11.92 -24.17
CA LEU A 513 -20.87 -11.72 -22.93
C LEU A 513 -21.56 -10.76 -21.95
N TYR A 514 -22.24 -9.73 -22.44
CA TYR A 514 -22.93 -8.74 -21.62
C TYR A 514 -24.30 -9.21 -21.14
N ALA A 515 -25.00 -10.01 -21.95
CA ALA A 515 -26.30 -10.59 -21.62
C ALA A 515 -26.20 -11.83 -20.70
N GLU A 516 -25.07 -12.54 -20.72
CA GLU A 516 -24.84 -13.75 -19.94
C GLU A 516 -24.92 -13.50 -18.42
N PRO A 517 -25.72 -14.30 -17.67
CA PRO A 517 -25.75 -14.25 -16.22
C PRO A 517 -24.38 -14.52 -15.62
N LYS A 518 -23.95 -13.64 -14.73
CA LYS A 518 -22.58 -13.68 -14.17
C LYS A 518 -22.52 -14.62 -12.96
N PRO A 519 -21.42 -15.38 -12.77
CA PRO A 519 -21.20 -16.09 -11.52
C PRO A 519 -21.26 -15.14 -10.31
N PRO A 520 -21.70 -15.60 -9.12
CA PRO A 520 -21.73 -14.74 -7.95
C PRO A 520 -20.38 -14.10 -7.65
N GLY A 521 -20.37 -12.76 -7.54
CA GLY A 521 -19.16 -11.96 -7.30
C GLY A 521 -18.34 -11.61 -8.55
N PHE A 522 -18.77 -12.02 -9.75
CA PHE A 522 -18.10 -11.66 -10.99
C PHE A 522 -18.62 -10.36 -11.59
N GLY A 523 -17.72 -9.56 -12.17
CA GLY A 523 -18.02 -8.38 -12.96
C GLY A 523 -18.24 -8.67 -14.45
N PHE A 524 -17.79 -9.84 -14.94
CA PHE A 524 -17.95 -10.29 -16.34
C PHE A 524 -18.38 -11.75 -16.41
N SER A 525 -18.74 -12.23 -17.60
CA SER A 525 -19.30 -13.56 -17.80
C SER A 525 -18.31 -14.71 -17.60
N ASP A 526 -18.82 -15.92 -17.34
CA ASP A 526 -17.98 -17.12 -17.27
C ASP A 526 -17.32 -17.44 -18.62
N THR A 527 -17.99 -17.13 -19.74
CA THR A 527 -17.38 -17.23 -21.08
C THR A 527 -16.11 -16.40 -21.19
N ALA A 528 -16.15 -15.12 -20.81
CA ALA A 528 -14.96 -14.28 -20.79
C ALA A 528 -13.92 -14.87 -19.82
N PHE A 529 -14.34 -15.31 -18.64
CA PHE A 529 -13.45 -15.91 -17.64
C PHE A 529 -12.63 -17.10 -18.17
N ARG A 530 -13.11 -17.88 -19.14
CA ARG A 530 -12.33 -18.99 -19.74
C ARG A 530 -11.06 -18.50 -20.44
N ILE A 531 -11.17 -17.38 -21.17
CA ILE A 531 -10.01 -16.73 -21.78
C ILE A 531 -9.09 -16.15 -20.71
N PHE A 532 -9.63 -15.47 -19.70
CA PHE A 532 -8.83 -14.92 -18.59
C PHE A 532 -8.07 -16.02 -17.84
N MET A 533 -8.72 -17.14 -17.52
CA MET A 533 -8.11 -18.27 -16.81
C MET A 533 -6.91 -18.84 -17.57
N LEU A 534 -7.01 -18.91 -18.90
CA LEU A 534 -5.91 -19.34 -19.76
C LEU A 534 -4.83 -18.26 -19.85
N MET A 535 -5.19 -17.07 -20.32
CA MET A 535 -4.24 -16.03 -20.73
C MET A 535 -3.61 -15.30 -19.54
N ALA A 536 -4.33 -15.06 -18.44
CA ALA A 536 -3.75 -14.38 -17.27
C ALA A 536 -2.62 -15.20 -16.63
N SER A 537 -2.78 -16.53 -16.52
CA SER A 537 -1.67 -17.39 -16.09
C SER A 537 -0.54 -17.41 -17.11
N ARG A 538 -0.87 -17.47 -18.40
CA ARG A 538 0.10 -17.49 -19.51
C ARG A 538 1.01 -16.26 -19.55
N ARG A 539 0.48 -15.06 -19.28
CA ARG A 539 1.28 -13.81 -19.20
C ARG A 539 2.43 -13.92 -18.18
N LEU A 540 2.21 -14.63 -17.08
CA LEU A 540 3.25 -14.89 -16.07
C LEU A 540 4.12 -16.09 -16.45
N ASN A 541 3.51 -17.20 -16.90
CA ASN A 541 4.21 -18.45 -17.19
C ASN A 541 5.24 -18.35 -18.31
N SER A 542 4.94 -17.54 -19.32
CA SER A 542 5.75 -17.43 -20.53
C SER A 542 6.79 -16.33 -20.50
N ASP A 543 6.83 -15.52 -19.44
CA ASP A 543 7.76 -14.40 -19.33
C ASP A 543 8.91 -14.79 -18.40
N ARG A 544 10.16 -14.76 -18.89
CA ARG A 544 11.31 -15.18 -18.08
C ARG A 544 11.50 -14.33 -16.84
N PHE A 545 11.16 -13.04 -16.91
CA PHE A 545 11.31 -12.13 -15.79
C PHE A 545 10.28 -12.36 -14.67
N PHE A 546 9.21 -13.10 -14.94
CA PHE A 546 8.30 -13.62 -13.91
C PHE A 546 8.64 -15.05 -13.50
N THR A 547 9.46 -15.76 -14.27
CA THR A 547 9.76 -17.19 -14.06
C THR A 547 11.24 -17.37 -13.75
N ASN A 548 12.04 -17.85 -14.70
CA ASN A 548 13.44 -18.21 -14.47
C ASN A 548 14.26 -17.05 -13.87
N ASP A 549 14.04 -15.83 -14.32
CA ASP A 549 14.76 -14.62 -13.92
C ASP A 549 14.09 -13.82 -12.79
N PHE A 550 12.99 -14.32 -12.21
CA PHE A 550 12.37 -13.72 -11.01
C PHE A 550 13.17 -14.07 -9.74
N ARG A 551 14.38 -13.53 -9.64
CA ARG A 551 15.37 -13.84 -8.60
C ARG A 551 16.26 -12.63 -8.25
N PRO A 552 16.86 -12.58 -7.05
CA PRO A 552 17.64 -11.43 -6.58
C PRO A 552 18.82 -11.05 -7.49
N GLU A 553 19.41 -11.99 -8.22
CA GLU A 553 20.51 -11.70 -9.14
C GLU A 553 20.09 -10.79 -10.31
N ILE A 554 18.79 -10.81 -10.65
CA ILE A 554 18.22 -10.00 -11.73
C ILE A 554 17.48 -8.79 -11.17
N TYR A 555 16.78 -8.92 -10.04
CA TYR A 555 15.93 -7.87 -9.46
C TYR A 555 16.58 -7.09 -8.30
N THR A 556 17.76 -7.51 -7.82
CA THR A 556 18.33 -7.20 -6.49
C THR A 556 17.53 -7.78 -5.33
N GLN A 557 18.16 -7.96 -4.17
CA GLN A 557 17.43 -8.42 -2.98
C GLN A 557 16.44 -7.35 -2.50
N ALA A 558 16.84 -6.07 -2.50
CA ALA A 558 15.97 -4.96 -2.14
C ALA A 558 14.74 -4.85 -3.06
N GLY A 559 14.90 -5.08 -4.36
CA GLY A 559 13.80 -5.08 -5.33
C GLY A 559 12.82 -6.24 -5.10
N MET A 560 13.34 -7.44 -4.79
CA MET A 560 12.50 -8.59 -4.45
C MET A 560 11.71 -8.35 -3.15
N ASP A 561 12.34 -7.75 -2.14
CA ASP A 561 11.68 -7.38 -0.89
C ASP A 561 10.62 -6.29 -1.11
N TRP A 562 10.90 -5.31 -1.97
CA TRP A 562 9.93 -4.29 -2.38
C TRP A 562 8.67 -4.92 -3.00
N ILE A 563 8.81 -5.85 -3.94
CA ILE A 563 7.68 -6.56 -4.54
C ILE A 563 6.93 -7.37 -3.47
N ALA A 564 7.64 -8.02 -2.54
CA ALA A 564 7.03 -8.86 -1.52
C ALA A 564 6.17 -8.05 -0.52
N GLU A 565 6.67 -6.89 -0.08
CA GLU A 565 6.09 -6.10 1.01
C GLU A 565 4.98 -5.13 0.55
N ASN A 566 4.88 -4.87 -0.76
CA ASN A 566 3.98 -3.87 -1.30
C ASN A 566 2.76 -4.43 -2.05
N ASN A 567 1.68 -3.65 -2.05
CA ASN A 567 0.42 -3.88 -2.76
C ASN A 567 -0.20 -2.52 -3.14
N MET A 568 -1.39 -2.50 -3.75
CA MET A 568 -2.00 -1.24 -4.20
C MET A 568 -2.22 -0.25 -3.05
N ARG A 569 -2.54 -0.76 -1.84
CA ARG A 569 -2.76 0.08 -0.67
C ARG A 569 -1.48 0.78 -0.25
N THR A 570 -0.38 0.05 -0.14
CA THR A 570 0.90 0.63 0.30
C THR A 570 1.44 1.63 -0.72
N VAL A 571 1.25 1.37 -2.02
CA VAL A 571 1.62 2.30 -3.09
C VAL A 571 0.80 3.59 -2.99
N LEU A 572 -0.52 3.51 -2.87
CA LEU A 572 -1.38 4.69 -2.69
C LEU A 572 -0.98 5.51 -1.45
N LEU A 573 -0.77 4.87 -0.30
CA LEU A 573 -0.48 5.57 0.95
C LEU A 573 0.94 6.11 1.05
N ARG A 574 1.91 5.52 0.34
CA ARG A 574 3.27 6.05 0.24
C ARG A 574 3.27 7.42 -0.42
N HIS A 575 2.49 7.58 -1.48
CA HIS A 575 2.47 8.81 -2.28
C HIS A 575 1.37 9.79 -1.86
N PHE A 576 0.25 9.28 -1.32
CA PHE A 576 -0.93 10.05 -0.94
C PHE A 576 -1.46 9.60 0.45
N PRO A 577 -0.72 9.88 1.54
CA PRO A 577 -1.09 9.41 2.89
C PRO A 577 -2.43 9.96 3.40
N ALA A 578 -2.90 11.09 2.85
CA ALA A 578 -4.22 11.67 3.15
C ALA A 578 -5.40 10.72 2.82
N LEU A 579 -5.18 9.68 2.03
CA LEU A 579 -6.19 8.67 1.69
C LEU A 579 -6.43 7.63 2.80
N GLU A 580 -5.59 7.58 3.84
CA GLU A 580 -5.68 6.58 4.92
C GLU A 580 -7.08 6.49 5.56
N PRO A 581 -7.78 7.60 5.90
CA PRO A 581 -9.13 7.51 6.46
C PRO A 581 -10.14 6.83 5.52
N ALA A 582 -10.07 7.09 4.22
CA ALA A 582 -10.96 6.48 3.22
C ALA A 582 -10.69 4.98 3.04
N LEU A 583 -9.41 4.59 3.17
CA LEU A 583 -8.94 3.22 3.03
C LEU A 583 -9.04 2.41 4.33
N CYS A 584 -9.31 3.04 5.49
CA CYS A 584 -9.34 2.35 6.77
C CYS A 584 -10.35 1.18 6.80
N GLY A 585 -9.86 -0.04 7.00
CA GLY A 585 -10.67 -1.27 6.98
C GLY A 585 -11.14 -1.72 5.58
N VAL A 586 -10.73 -1.04 4.51
CA VAL A 586 -10.91 -1.51 3.13
C VAL A 586 -9.86 -2.60 2.85
N LYS A 587 -10.33 -3.84 2.66
CA LYS A 587 -9.45 -5.00 2.45
C LYS A 587 -8.78 -5.01 1.07
N ASN A 588 -9.50 -4.57 0.05
CA ASN A 588 -9.04 -4.52 -1.34
C ASN A 588 -9.19 -3.09 -1.85
N PRO A 589 -8.11 -2.40 -2.26
CA PRO A 589 -8.16 -1.01 -2.72
C PRO A 589 -9.03 -0.74 -3.95
N PHE A 590 -9.42 -1.78 -4.69
CA PHE A 590 -10.38 -1.68 -5.81
C PHE A 590 -11.84 -1.88 -5.40
N ALA A 591 -12.11 -2.17 -4.11
CA ALA A 591 -13.46 -2.12 -3.57
C ALA A 591 -13.86 -0.67 -3.22
N PRO A 592 -15.15 -0.33 -3.14
CA PRO A 592 -15.63 0.99 -2.76
C PRO A 592 -15.02 1.50 -1.44
N TRP A 593 -14.45 2.69 -1.47
CA TRP A 593 -13.86 3.32 -0.29
C TRP A 593 -14.93 3.88 0.64
N LYS A 594 -14.57 4.05 1.90
CA LYS A 594 -15.49 4.60 2.89
C LYS A 594 -15.64 6.09 2.70
N ARG A 595 -16.84 6.59 3.02
CA ARG A 595 -17.03 8.02 3.19
C ARG A 595 -16.15 8.51 4.32
N VAL A 596 -15.22 9.39 3.98
CA VAL A 596 -14.62 10.27 4.96
C VAL A 596 -15.75 11.18 5.41
N THR A 597 -16.25 10.93 6.60
CA THR A 597 -17.05 11.94 7.26
C THR A 597 -16.07 13.04 7.56
N GLY A 598 -16.29 14.24 7.03
CA GLY A 598 -15.69 15.43 7.59
C GLY A 598 -16.06 15.46 9.06
N LYS A 599 -15.25 14.82 9.88
CA LYS A 599 -15.00 15.34 11.20
C LYS A 599 -14.36 16.68 10.87
N ALA A 600 -15.16 17.75 10.98
CA ALA A 600 -14.61 19.05 11.33
C ALA A 600 -13.45 18.79 12.30
N PRO A 601 -12.27 19.43 12.12
CA PRO A 601 -11.05 19.09 12.86
C PRO A 601 -11.46 18.71 14.26
N VAL A 602 -11.31 17.41 14.61
CA VAL A 602 -12.04 16.87 15.77
C VAL A 602 -11.62 17.72 16.93
N LYS A 603 -12.55 18.55 17.41
CA LYS A 603 -12.20 19.52 18.43
C LYS A 603 -11.68 18.70 19.60
N PRO A 604 -10.45 18.98 20.07
CA PRO A 604 -9.95 18.33 21.25
C PRO A 604 -10.99 18.42 22.35
N ILE A 605 -11.21 17.32 23.08
CA ILE A 605 -12.18 17.35 24.17
C ILE A 605 -11.73 18.43 25.17
N ALA A 606 -12.69 19.24 25.62
CA ALA A 606 -12.42 20.15 26.72
C ALA A 606 -12.18 19.32 27.99
N TYR A 607 -11.12 19.64 28.71
CA TYR A 607 -10.86 19.02 30.00
C TYR A 607 -11.94 19.44 31.02
N SER A 608 -12.44 18.46 31.75
CA SER A 608 -13.28 18.63 32.92
C SER A 608 -12.96 17.54 33.95
N GLU A 609 -13.20 17.81 35.23
CA GLU A 609 -12.82 16.91 36.34
C GLU A 609 -13.54 15.54 36.26
N ASP A 610 -14.71 15.46 35.63
CA ASP A 610 -15.47 14.22 35.43
C ASP A 610 -14.85 13.25 34.40
N LEU A 611 -13.87 13.71 33.62
CA LEU A 611 -13.14 12.85 32.68
C LEU A 611 -12.22 11.85 33.40
N GLU A 612 -11.79 12.13 34.62
CA GLU A 612 -11.07 11.17 35.46
C GLU A 612 -12.06 10.33 36.27
N GLN A 613 -11.90 9.02 36.21
CA GLN A 613 -12.78 8.07 36.88
C GLN A 613 -11.95 7.15 37.77
N ARG A 614 -11.84 7.55 39.04
CA ARG A 614 -11.13 6.76 40.03
C ARG A 614 -11.91 5.49 40.38
N ARG A 615 -11.28 4.33 40.19
CA ARG A 615 -11.91 3.03 40.50
C ARG A 615 -11.91 2.77 42.02
N CYS A 616 -12.96 2.11 42.50
CA CYS A 616 -13.06 1.69 43.90
C CYS A 616 -11.89 0.76 44.28
N GLY A 617 -11.21 1.05 45.38
CA GLY A 617 -10.08 0.27 45.89
C GLY A 617 -8.72 0.53 45.20
N GLU A 618 -8.62 1.51 44.30
CA GLU A 618 -7.34 1.84 43.63
C GLU A 618 -6.22 2.16 44.65
N ASP A 619 -6.51 2.91 45.71
CA ASP A 619 -5.53 3.29 46.74
C ASP A 619 -4.98 2.11 47.53
N LEU A 620 -5.77 1.04 47.68
CA LEU A 620 -5.31 -0.19 48.32
C LEU A 620 -4.25 -0.86 47.45
N TRP A 621 -4.46 -0.90 46.13
CA TRP A 621 -3.49 -1.43 45.18
C TRP A 621 -2.23 -0.57 45.09
N ILE A 622 -2.36 0.75 45.03
CA ILE A 622 -1.21 1.68 45.08
C ILE A 622 -0.43 1.47 46.39
N GLY A 623 -1.15 1.36 47.52
CA GLY A 623 -0.58 1.08 48.83
C GLY A 623 0.21 -0.22 48.89
N TRP A 624 -0.32 -1.27 48.28
CA TRP A 624 0.36 -2.56 48.19
C TRP A 624 1.60 -2.48 47.30
N ILE A 625 1.52 -1.85 46.13
CA ILE A 625 2.67 -1.69 45.22
C ILE A 625 3.81 -0.93 45.91
N VAL A 626 3.51 0.18 46.58
CA VAL A 626 4.50 0.97 47.33
C VAL A 626 5.21 0.11 48.38
N LYS A 627 4.48 -0.74 49.12
CA LYS A 627 5.09 -1.67 50.08
C LYS A 627 6.04 -2.68 49.42
N VAL A 628 5.64 -3.24 48.27
CA VAL A 628 6.48 -4.19 47.51
C VAL A 628 7.76 -3.50 46.99
N LEU A 629 7.65 -2.28 46.47
CA LEU A 629 8.79 -1.52 45.96
C LEU A 629 9.73 -1.10 47.10
N HIS A 630 9.20 -0.68 48.24
CA HIS A 630 10.01 -0.38 49.43
C HIS A 630 10.80 -1.62 49.92
N TRP A 631 10.17 -2.79 49.88
CA TRP A 631 10.86 -4.05 50.20
C TRP A 631 11.98 -4.36 49.19
N ASN A 632 11.75 -4.15 47.88
CA ASN A 632 12.77 -4.31 46.84
C ASN A 632 13.94 -3.33 47.05
N ASN A 633 13.66 -2.06 47.36
CA ASN A 633 14.66 -1.04 47.65
C ASN A 633 15.51 -1.38 48.87
N THR A 634 14.88 -1.87 49.95
CA THR A 634 15.59 -2.35 51.14
C THR A 634 16.56 -3.48 50.80
N ARG A 635 16.15 -4.41 49.92
CA ARG A 635 17.02 -5.50 49.46
C ARG A 635 18.14 -5.00 48.55
N ALA A 636 17.85 -4.10 47.62
CA ALA A 636 18.86 -3.48 46.76
C ALA A 636 19.90 -2.74 47.61
N TYR A 637 19.47 -1.96 48.61
CA TYR A 637 20.35 -1.31 49.56
C TYR A 637 21.23 -2.30 50.34
N ARG A 638 20.69 -3.47 50.75
CA ARG A 638 21.52 -4.51 51.39
C ARG A 638 22.64 -5.02 50.49
N ARG A 639 22.39 -5.10 49.17
CA ARG A 639 23.35 -5.57 48.16
C ARG A 639 24.37 -4.50 47.78
N TYR A 640 23.91 -3.31 47.39
CA TYR A 640 24.75 -2.25 46.85
C TYR A 640 25.32 -1.30 47.90
N LYS A 641 24.78 -1.34 49.15
CA LYS A 641 25.08 -0.39 50.23
C LYS A 641 24.83 1.08 49.84
N HIS A 642 24.03 1.27 48.80
CA HIS A 642 23.64 2.55 48.23
C HIS A 642 22.17 2.47 47.87
N GLY A 643 21.42 3.50 48.22
CA GLY A 643 20.02 3.68 47.86
C GLY A 643 19.93 3.97 46.37
N ILE A 644 19.22 3.12 45.63
CA ILE A 644 18.96 3.30 44.20
C ILE A 644 17.47 3.55 43.97
N ARG A 645 17.12 4.03 42.78
CA ARG A 645 15.72 4.21 42.37
C ARG A 645 15.05 2.85 42.12
N ASP A 646 13.78 2.74 42.49
CA ASP A 646 12.96 1.52 42.33
C ASP A 646 12.63 1.18 40.86
N ALA A 647 12.66 2.19 40.01
CA ALA A 647 12.68 2.14 38.57
C ALA A 647 13.68 3.18 38.06
N HIS A 648 14.19 3.02 36.83
CA HIS A 648 15.15 3.97 36.26
C HIS A 648 16.49 4.04 37.02
N ALA A 649 16.92 2.92 37.63
CA ALA A 649 18.05 2.89 38.56
C ALA A 649 19.37 3.31 37.91
N LYS A 650 19.63 2.89 36.67
CA LYS A 650 20.86 3.20 35.94
C LYS A 650 20.69 4.43 35.04
N SER A 651 21.54 5.43 35.25
CA SER A 651 21.68 6.63 34.40
C SER A 651 22.66 6.40 33.24
N HIS A 652 22.36 7.02 32.10
CA HIS A 652 23.17 7.01 30.87
C HIS A 652 23.67 8.40 30.46
N GLY A 653 23.23 9.43 31.15
CA GLY A 653 23.67 10.81 30.92
C GLY A 653 22.76 11.81 31.62
N ILE A 654 23.37 12.87 32.13
CA ILE A 654 22.72 14.04 32.72
C ILE A 654 23.08 15.24 31.86
N LEU A 655 22.09 15.80 31.18
CA LEU A 655 22.26 16.83 30.16
C LEU A 655 21.65 18.15 30.63
N GLN A 656 22.30 19.26 30.33
CA GLN A 656 21.72 20.60 30.37
C GLN A 656 21.32 21.02 28.96
N GLY A 657 20.19 21.69 28.80
CA GLY A 657 19.74 22.18 27.52
C GLY A 657 18.70 23.26 27.64
N LYS A 658 18.10 23.64 26.51
CA LYS A 658 17.00 24.63 26.45
C LYS A 658 15.77 24.03 25.78
N LEU A 659 14.62 24.24 26.38
CA LEU A 659 13.32 24.03 25.75
C LEU A 659 12.84 25.35 25.18
N ILE A 660 12.59 25.38 23.88
CA ILE A 660 12.20 26.57 23.12
C ILE A 660 10.79 26.32 22.59
N VAL A 661 9.80 27.08 23.06
CA VAL A 661 8.42 26.97 22.60
C VAL A 661 8.32 27.47 21.16
N ASN A 662 7.67 26.71 20.27
CA ASN A 662 7.57 27.06 18.86
C ASN A 662 6.73 28.33 18.65
N ASP A 663 6.97 29.01 17.52
CA ASP A 663 6.13 30.12 17.05
C ASP A 663 4.88 29.60 16.32
N GLY A 664 3.86 30.44 16.17
CA GLY A 664 2.69 30.15 15.34
C GLY A 664 1.86 28.96 15.78
N LEU A 665 1.85 28.63 17.08
CA LEU A 665 1.03 27.56 17.63
C LEU A 665 -0.46 27.94 17.63
N ASP A 666 -1.32 27.00 17.23
CA ASP A 666 -2.78 27.16 17.36
C ASP A 666 -3.20 27.31 18.83
N ASP A 667 -4.37 27.89 19.09
CA ASP A 667 -4.86 28.19 20.44
C ASP A 667 -4.93 26.96 21.35
N GLU A 668 -5.38 25.81 20.82
CA GLU A 668 -5.41 24.53 21.54
C GLU A 668 -4.03 23.97 21.91
N LEU A 669 -2.97 24.43 21.22
CA LEU A 669 -1.58 24.08 21.52
C LEU A 669 -0.90 25.09 22.46
N ARG A 670 -1.38 26.34 22.51
CA ARG A 670 -0.86 27.41 23.35
C ARG A 670 -1.42 27.34 24.77
N GLN A 671 -0.98 26.34 25.54
CA GLN A 671 -1.53 26.06 26.87
C GLN A 671 -0.43 25.95 27.94
N GLY A 672 -0.68 26.51 29.13
CA GLY A 672 0.22 26.42 30.30
C GLY A 672 1.66 26.85 29.98
N LEU A 673 2.63 25.98 30.28
CA LEU A 673 4.06 26.14 29.95
C LEU A 673 4.34 26.56 28.48
N PHE A 674 3.46 26.21 27.55
CA PHE A 674 3.61 26.47 26.11
C PHE A 674 2.73 27.64 25.60
N ALA A 675 2.14 28.43 26.50
CA ALA A 675 1.26 29.54 26.13
C ALA A 675 2.00 30.72 25.46
N GLU A 676 3.23 30.97 25.89
CA GLU A 676 4.10 32.04 25.37
C GLU A 676 5.07 31.46 24.33
N THR A 677 4.84 31.80 23.05
CA THR A 677 5.68 31.36 21.93
C THR A 677 7.07 31.95 21.99
N LYS A 678 8.09 31.24 21.50
CA LYS A 678 9.52 31.61 21.57
C LYS A 678 10.11 31.72 22.97
N LYS A 679 9.34 31.41 24.01
CA LYS A 679 9.87 31.36 25.37
C LYS A 679 10.89 30.23 25.48
N GLU A 680 12.01 30.55 26.12
CA GLU A 680 13.08 29.61 26.40
C GLU A 680 13.07 29.26 27.89
N PHE A 681 13.27 28.00 28.21
CA PHE A 681 13.44 27.51 29.55
C PHE A 681 14.67 26.61 29.62
N ASP A 682 15.46 26.76 30.67
CA ASP A 682 16.54 25.82 30.94
C ASP A 682 15.96 24.46 31.36
N VAL A 683 16.59 23.39 30.89
CA VAL A 683 16.18 22.03 31.20
C VAL A 683 17.35 21.18 31.68
N ILE A 684 17.07 20.31 32.65
CA ILE A 684 17.93 19.21 33.05
C ILE A 684 17.27 17.90 32.58
N ALA A 685 17.96 17.16 31.71
CA ALA A 685 17.49 15.87 31.21
C ALA A 685 18.31 14.71 31.76
N ARG A 686 17.63 13.62 32.18
CA ARG A 686 18.24 12.37 32.65
C ARG A 686 17.81 11.21 31.75
N LEU A 687 18.81 10.62 31.09
CA LEU A 687 18.67 9.40 30.31
C LEU A 687 18.90 8.17 31.19
N SER A 688 18.09 7.12 31.05
CA SER A 688 18.12 5.96 31.97
C SER A 688 17.55 4.66 31.40
N SER A 689 17.81 3.53 32.08
CA SER A 689 17.14 2.24 31.84
C SER A 689 16.05 2.00 32.87
N THR A 690 14.82 1.64 32.46
CA THR A 690 13.65 1.57 33.37
C THR A 690 13.74 0.52 34.49
N SER A 691 14.69 -0.43 34.41
CA SER A 691 15.00 -1.40 35.46
C SER A 691 15.27 -0.74 36.82
N GLY A 692 14.72 -1.31 37.89
CA GLY A 692 15.02 -0.97 39.29
C GLY A 692 16.33 -1.56 39.83
N ALA A 693 17.10 -2.22 38.98
CA ALA A 693 18.42 -2.75 39.30
C ALA A 693 19.47 -2.19 38.33
N LEU A 694 20.70 -2.05 38.82
CA LEU A 694 21.87 -1.74 37.99
C LEU A 694 22.19 -2.96 37.13
N ARG A 695 21.88 -2.88 35.84
CA ARG A 695 21.96 -3.96 34.84
C ARG A 695 22.89 -3.56 33.70
N SER A 696 23.38 -4.55 32.98
CA SER A 696 24.13 -4.34 31.73
C SER A 696 23.26 -3.68 30.66
N ASP A 697 23.84 -2.75 29.92
CA ASP A 697 23.24 -2.06 28.77
C ASP A 697 23.03 -2.97 27.56
N GLN A 698 23.62 -4.17 27.59
CA GLN A 698 23.38 -5.23 26.62
C GLN A 698 21.98 -5.84 26.76
N LEU A 699 21.33 -5.70 27.92
CA LEU A 699 19.98 -6.17 28.10
C LEU A 699 18.98 -5.29 27.34
N ARG A 700 18.19 -5.93 26.49
CA ARG A 700 17.06 -5.33 25.79
C ARG A 700 15.99 -4.84 26.77
N GLY A 701 15.28 -3.78 26.41
CA GLY A 701 14.13 -3.31 27.18
C GLY A 701 13.85 -1.84 27.01
N VAL A 702 12.90 -1.35 27.81
CA VAL A 702 12.46 0.03 27.78
C VAL A 702 13.55 0.97 28.35
N ARG A 703 13.68 2.15 27.77
CA ARG A 703 14.55 3.23 28.26
C ARG A 703 13.70 4.40 28.73
N GLY A 704 14.23 5.23 29.63
CA GLY A 704 13.53 6.37 30.22
C GLY A 704 14.28 7.67 30.00
N LEU A 705 13.50 8.75 29.84
CA LEU A 705 13.95 10.13 29.72
C LEU A 705 13.14 10.97 30.72
N GLY A 706 13.81 11.52 31.74
CA GLY A 706 13.24 12.55 32.59
C GLY A 706 13.70 13.92 32.10
N ILE A 707 12.80 14.87 31.90
CA ILE A 707 13.12 16.27 31.59
C ILE A 707 12.55 17.12 32.70
N LYS A 708 13.39 17.93 33.34
CA LYS A 708 13.00 18.91 34.34
C LYS A 708 13.20 20.29 33.76
N VAL A 709 12.11 21.02 33.58
CA VAL A 709 12.12 22.42 33.13
C VAL A 709 12.22 23.32 34.36
N LEU A 710 13.14 24.28 34.35
CA LEU A 710 13.40 25.18 35.47
C LEU A 710 12.61 26.48 35.33
N GLU A 711 12.43 27.20 36.45
CA GLU A 711 11.88 28.56 36.48
C GLU A 711 10.52 28.71 35.76
N VAL A 712 9.64 27.71 35.90
CA VAL A 712 8.30 27.68 35.31
C VAL A 712 7.31 28.44 36.20
N PRO A 713 6.79 29.60 35.77
CA PRO A 713 5.80 30.35 36.54
C PRO A 713 4.40 29.72 36.44
N GLY A 714 3.60 29.86 37.51
CA GLY A 714 2.17 29.54 37.52
C GLY A 714 1.74 28.60 38.65
N ASP A 715 0.43 28.38 38.75
CA ASP A 715 -0.18 27.56 39.80
C ASP A 715 0.29 26.11 39.74
N ARG A 716 0.67 25.58 40.91
CA ARG A 716 1.31 24.28 41.09
C ARG A 716 0.31 23.24 41.57
N GLU A 717 0.50 22.00 41.12
CA GLU A 717 -0.34 20.89 41.58
C GLU A 717 -0.18 20.68 43.11
N PRO A 718 -1.27 20.69 43.90
CA PRO A 718 -1.19 20.55 45.35
C PRO A 718 -0.56 19.21 45.81
N ASP A 719 0.12 19.26 46.96
CA ASP A 719 0.77 18.11 47.59
C ASP A 719 1.84 17.43 46.70
N THR A 720 2.54 18.20 45.87
CA THR A 720 3.63 17.72 44.99
C THR A 720 4.99 18.40 45.22
N GLY A 721 5.01 19.50 45.99
CA GLY A 721 6.24 20.16 46.45
C GLY A 721 6.98 19.33 47.50
N LEU A 722 8.29 19.57 47.63
CA LEU A 722 9.07 18.93 48.69
C LEU A 722 8.66 19.50 50.07
N PRO A 723 8.71 18.70 51.15
CA PRO A 723 8.57 19.23 52.49
C PRO A 723 9.63 20.32 52.75
N GLY A 724 9.20 21.59 52.85
CA GLY A 724 10.08 22.74 53.05
C GLY A 724 10.39 23.57 51.79
N GLU A 725 10.02 23.11 50.59
CA GLU A 725 10.16 23.87 49.32
C GLU A 725 8.82 23.89 48.53
N PRO A 726 7.73 24.45 49.09
CA PRO A 726 6.44 24.51 48.40
C PRO A 726 6.46 25.43 47.17
N GLU A 727 7.46 26.32 47.07
CA GLU A 727 7.61 27.30 45.98
C GLU A 727 8.50 26.81 44.83
N ALA A 728 8.94 25.54 44.81
CA ALA A 728 9.77 25.01 43.73
C ALA A 728 9.09 25.15 42.35
N THR A 729 9.71 25.89 41.44
CA THR A 729 9.16 26.30 40.13
C THR A 729 9.55 25.33 38.99
N THR A 730 9.71 24.03 39.25
CA THR A 730 10.18 23.06 38.23
C THR A 730 9.02 22.37 37.51
N GLN A 731 9.13 21.96 36.24
CA GLN A 731 8.12 21.09 35.59
C GLN A 731 8.75 19.81 35.04
N ASP A 732 8.28 18.66 35.51
CA ASP A 732 8.85 17.36 35.17
C ASP A 732 8.03 16.65 34.07
N PHE A 733 8.69 16.25 32.99
CA PHE A 733 8.18 15.28 32.02
C PHE A 733 8.95 13.97 32.17
N VAL A 734 8.24 12.88 32.48
CA VAL A 734 8.82 11.53 32.60
C VAL A 734 8.32 10.68 31.45
N LEU A 735 9.23 10.36 30.52
CA LEU A 735 8.95 9.69 29.26
C LEU A 735 9.70 8.36 29.16
N VAL A 736 9.19 7.45 28.32
CA VAL A 736 9.81 6.13 28.07
C VAL A 736 9.73 5.76 26.59
N THR A 737 10.60 4.84 26.14
CA THR A 737 10.62 4.43 24.71
C THR A 737 9.44 3.57 24.29
N HIS A 738 8.67 3.04 25.24
CA HIS A 738 7.47 2.27 24.93
C HIS A 738 6.25 3.20 24.79
N ARG A 739 5.55 3.11 23.66
CA ARG A 739 4.48 4.05 23.30
C ARG A 739 3.28 3.97 24.24
N GLU A 740 2.78 2.77 24.54
CA GLU A 740 1.68 2.55 25.49
C GLU A 740 2.20 2.08 26.85
N PHE A 741 1.41 2.18 27.92
CA PHE A 741 1.78 1.47 29.14
C PHE A 741 1.38 -0.01 28.99
N PRO A 742 2.22 -1.00 29.34
CA PRO A 742 1.87 -2.42 29.13
C PRO A 742 0.65 -2.94 29.93
N PHE A 743 0.08 -2.10 30.79
CA PHE A 743 -1.03 -2.42 31.67
C PHE A 743 -2.09 -1.32 31.58
N ALA A 744 -3.36 -1.71 31.59
CA ALA A 744 -4.46 -0.75 31.51
C ALA A 744 -4.49 0.20 32.71
N ASP A 745 -4.45 -0.36 33.93
CA ASP A 745 -4.60 0.37 35.19
C ASP A 745 -3.69 -0.19 36.31
N VAL A 746 -3.79 0.41 37.50
CA VAL A 746 -3.00 0.01 38.68
C VAL A 746 -3.29 -1.44 39.10
N ARG A 747 -4.53 -1.92 38.98
CA ARG A 747 -4.89 -3.29 39.37
C ARG A 747 -4.26 -4.31 38.44
N ALA A 748 -4.27 -4.06 37.13
CA ALA A 748 -3.60 -4.90 36.14
C ALA A 748 -2.08 -4.92 36.38
N TYR A 749 -1.49 -3.77 36.70
CA TYR A 749 -0.08 -3.69 37.07
C TYR A 749 0.23 -4.46 38.37
N ALA A 750 -0.58 -4.30 39.41
CA ALA A 750 -0.39 -5.00 40.69
C ALA A 750 -0.48 -6.52 40.54
N THR A 751 -1.49 -7.02 39.80
CA THR A 751 -1.78 -8.46 39.74
C THR A 751 -0.93 -9.21 38.71
N LYS A 752 -0.60 -8.59 37.58
CA LYS A 752 0.16 -9.22 36.49
C LYS A 752 1.59 -8.70 36.37
N GLY A 753 1.77 -7.39 36.47
CA GLY A 753 3.05 -6.72 36.28
C GLY A 753 4.04 -6.94 37.42
N MET A 754 3.59 -6.78 38.67
CA MET A 754 4.48 -6.88 39.83
C MET A 754 5.06 -8.29 40.02
N LEU A 755 4.30 -9.34 39.71
CA LEU A 755 4.82 -10.72 39.76
C LEU A 755 5.96 -10.92 38.73
N ALA A 756 5.76 -10.45 37.49
CA ALA A 756 6.76 -10.52 36.45
C ALA A 756 8.00 -9.68 36.78
N ALA A 757 7.81 -8.43 37.22
CA ALA A 757 8.90 -7.55 37.64
C ALA A 757 9.70 -8.15 38.82
N TRP A 758 9.00 -8.75 39.79
CA TRP A 758 9.62 -9.43 40.93
C TRP A 758 10.47 -10.63 40.50
N LEU A 759 10.00 -11.44 39.55
CA LEU A 759 10.75 -12.57 38.96
C LEU A 759 11.98 -12.07 38.19
N LEU A 760 11.77 -11.15 37.24
CA LEU A 760 12.83 -10.65 36.35
C LEU A 760 13.94 -9.91 37.12
N ALA A 761 13.60 -9.15 38.16
CA ALA A 761 14.58 -8.47 39.01
C ALA A 761 15.54 -9.42 39.75
N ARG A 762 15.22 -10.72 39.83
CA ARG A 762 16.03 -11.73 40.53
C ARG A 762 16.89 -12.59 39.61
N LEU A 763 16.61 -12.59 38.32
CA LEU A 763 17.37 -13.38 37.36
C LEU A 763 18.72 -12.71 37.06
N PRO A 764 19.82 -13.47 36.91
CA PRO A 764 21.09 -12.96 36.39
C PRO A 764 20.94 -12.43 34.96
N ASP A 765 21.82 -11.50 34.55
CA ASP A 765 21.77 -10.86 33.23
C ASP A 765 21.88 -11.91 32.10
N ASP A 766 22.78 -12.89 32.23
CA ASP A 766 22.97 -13.96 31.23
C ASP A 766 21.69 -14.78 30.99
N TRP A 767 20.96 -15.07 32.07
CA TRP A 767 19.69 -15.78 32.00
C TRP A 767 18.61 -14.95 31.30
N LEU A 768 18.56 -13.65 31.58
CA LEU A 768 17.63 -12.74 30.91
C LEU A 768 17.94 -12.60 29.42
N GLY A 769 19.24 -12.52 29.06
CA GLY A 769 19.68 -12.54 27.67
C GLY A 769 19.25 -13.82 26.95
N MET A 770 19.48 -14.99 27.57
CA MET A 770 19.04 -16.28 27.04
C MET A 770 17.52 -16.37 26.88
N VAL A 771 16.74 -15.90 27.86
CA VAL A 771 15.27 -15.83 27.75
C VAL A 771 14.86 -14.95 26.58
N GLY A 772 15.51 -13.79 26.40
CA GLY A 772 15.30 -12.93 25.22
C GLY A 772 15.52 -13.66 23.91
N HIS A 773 16.61 -14.43 23.77
CA HIS A 773 16.87 -15.24 22.58
C HIS A 773 15.86 -16.36 22.35
N VAL A 774 15.39 -17.01 23.43
CA VAL A 774 14.32 -18.03 23.34
C VAL A 774 13.00 -17.40 22.90
N LEU A 775 12.67 -16.21 23.41
CA LEU A 775 11.47 -15.47 23.02
C LEU A 775 11.56 -14.95 21.58
N ASP A 776 12.75 -14.50 21.14
CA ASP A 776 13.02 -14.18 19.72
C ASP A 776 12.74 -15.41 18.84
N ALA A 777 13.26 -16.58 19.24
CA ALA A 777 13.03 -17.83 18.52
C ALA A 777 11.55 -18.25 18.53
N ALA A 778 10.83 -18.02 19.62
CA ALA A 778 9.40 -18.29 19.75
C ALA A 778 8.55 -17.37 18.84
N VAL A 779 8.85 -16.08 18.79
CA VAL A 779 8.21 -15.12 17.88
C VAL A 779 8.56 -15.44 16.43
N TRP A 780 9.81 -15.78 16.15
CA TRP A 780 10.24 -16.28 14.85
C TRP A 780 9.48 -17.56 14.44
N ALA A 781 9.13 -18.41 15.40
CA ALA A 781 8.30 -19.60 15.21
C ALA A 781 6.78 -19.30 15.13
N GLY A 782 6.35 -18.03 15.26
CA GLY A 782 4.96 -17.60 15.13
C GLY A 782 4.15 -17.63 16.44
N ILE A 783 4.80 -17.82 17.59
CA ILE A 783 4.16 -17.74 18.89
C ILE A 783 3.91 -16.27 19.24
N ARG A 784 2.65 -15.91 19.50
CA ARG A 784 2.29 -14.57 19.98
C ARG A 784 2.68 -14.40 21.43
N LEU A 785 3.49 -13.40 21.73
CA LEU A 785 3.86 -13.04 23.10
C LEU A 785 2.78 -12.15 23.74
N SER A 786 2.68 -12.23 25.07
CA SER A 786 1.96 -11.22 25.84
C SER A 786 2.71 -9.88 25.77
N PRO A 787 2.04 -8.73 25.93
CA PRO A 787 2.69 -7.41 25.90
C PRO A 787 3.89 -7.31 26.86
N THR A 788 3.81 -7.91 28.05
CA THR A 788 4.89 -7.90 29.04
C THR A 788 6.12 -8.70 28.59
N LEU A 789 5.94 -9.83 27.90
CA LEU A 789 7.06 -10.63 27.38
C LEU A 789 7.68 -10.00 26.13
N ALA A 790 6.90 -9.31 25.32
CA ALA A 790 7.39 -8.60 24.14
C ALA A 790 8.43 -7.50 24.50
N LEU A 791 8.36 -6.94 25.72
CA LEU A 791 9.34 -5.97 26.21
C LEU A 791 10.77 -6.52 26.29
N LEU A 792 10.92 -7.85 26.48
CA LEU A 792 12.22 -8.50 26.62
C LEU A 792 12.95 -8.70 25.28
N ILE A 793 12.23 -8.53 24.16
CA ILE A 793 12.78 -8.68 22.81
C ILE A 793 12.81 -7.36 22.03
N LEU A 794 12.56 -6.23 22.69
CA LEU A 794 12.67 -4.92 22.05
C LEU A 794 14.07 -4.70 21.47
N PRO A 795 14.20 -4.03 20.31
CA PRO A 795 15.50 -3.65 19.77
C PRO A 795 16.30 -2.85 20.80
N ASN A 796 17.61 -3.13 20.90
CA ASN A 796 18.52 -2.37 21.76
C ASN A 796 19.29 -1.37 20.91
N ASN A 797 18.65 -0.26 20.52
CA ASN A 797 19.27 0.75 19.64
C ASN A 797 19.88 1.89 20.44
N HIS A 798 20.67 2.70 19.75
CA HIS A 798 21.33 3.89 20.28
C HIS A 798 20.32 4.84 20.92
N LEU A 799 20.52 5.12 22.22
CA LEU A 799 19.54 5.83 23.06
C LEU A 799 19.12 7.21 22.53
N LEU A 800 20.07 7.98 21.97
CA LEU A 800 19.82 9.31 21.41
C LEU A 800 18.98 9.30 20.12
N GLY A 801 18.84 8.16 19.44
CA GLY A 801 18.00 7.97 18.26
C GLY A 801 16.61 7.41 18.58
N GLU A 802 16.30 7.18 19.85
CA GLU A 802 14.99 6.64 20.26
C GLU A 802 13.91 7.72 20.36
N ILE A 803 12.66 7.30 20.23
CA ILE A 803 11.47 8.15 20.44
C ILE A 803 10.92 7.87 21.83
N PHE A 804 10.65 8.92 22.61
CA PHE A 804 10.13 8.78 23.97
C PHE A 804 8.68 9.29 24.07
N TYR A 805 7.88 8.65 24.92
CA TYR A 805 6.45 8.88 25.07
C TYR A 805 6.08 9.04 26.55
N SER A 806 5.05 9.84 26.86
CA SER A 806 4.49 9.90 28.21
C SER A 806 3.77 8.60 28.61
N SER A 807 3.37 7.82 27.60
CA SER A 807 2.58 6.57 27.62
C SER A 807 1.17 6.68 28.23
N ALA A 808 0.99 7.51 29.27
CA ALA A 808 -0.27 7.86 29.89
C ALA A 808 -0.65 9.33 29.59
N PRO A 809 -1.95 9.66 29.60
CA PRO A 809 -2.43 11.01 29.29
C PRO A 809 -2.15 12.04 30.40
N LEU A 810 -2.15 13.32 30.05
CA LEU A 810 -2.07 14.46 30.96
C LEU A 810 -3.03 15.57 30.51
N ARG A 811 -3.48 16.38 31.47
CA ARG A 811 -4.17 17.64 31.21
C ARG A 811 -3.21 18.58 30.50
N TYR A 812 -3.71 19.39 29.59
CA TYR A 812 -2.97 20.35 28.81
C TYR A 812 -3.82 21.61 28.64
N GLY A 813 -3.80 22.47 29.67
CA GLY A 813 -4.70 23.61 29.77
C GLY A 813 -6.16 23.18 29.77
N ASN A 814 -6.86 23.56 28.71
CA ASN A 814 -8.26 23.23 28.46
C ASN A 814 -8.46 21.86 27.78
N HIS A 815 -7.40 21.06 27.58
CA HIS A 815 -7.47 19.82 26.82
C HIS A 815 -6.79 18.65 27.54
N VAL A 816 -6.81 17.48 26.91
CA VAL A 816 -6.10 16.27 27.36
C VAL A 816 -5.17 15.81 26.24
N VAL A 817 -3.92 15.45 26.56
CA VAL A 817 -2.91 15.05 25.57
C VAL A 817 -2.09 13.83 26.00
N LYS A 818 -1.43 13.19 25.04
CA LYS A 818 -0.19 12.41 25.25
C LYS A 818 1.00 13.15 24.63
N ILE A 819 2.19 13.02 25.21
CA ILE A 819 3.41 13.69 24.73
C ILE A 819 4.35 12.69 24.05
N ARG A 820 5.01 13.14 22.98
CA ARG A 820 6.10 12.46 22.28
C ARG A 820 7.32 13.37 22.15
N TYR A 821 8.51 12.80 22.32
CA TYR A 821 9.81 13.45 22.12
C TYR A 821 10.55 12.71 21.00
N MET A 822 10.96 13.41 19.94
CA MET A 822 11.43 12.80 18.69
C MET A 822 12.73 13.44 18.17
N PRO A 823 13.71 12.64 17.69
CA PRO A 823 14.95 13.17 17.08
C PRO A 823 14.68 14.10 15.89
N SER A 824 15.33 15.27 15.85
CA SER A 824 15.08 16.28 14.80
C SER A 824 16.34 16.74 14.04
N SER A 825 17.49 16.92 14.72
CA SER A 825 18.74 17.29 14.04
C SER A 825 19.35 16.12 13.27
N PRO A 826 20.11 16.38 12.18
CA PRO A 826 20.73 15.31 11.37
C PRO A 826 21.56 14.31 12.19
N ALA A 827 22.31 14.81 13.18
CA ALA A 827 23.20 13.99 14.01
C ALA A 827 22.43 12.93 14.81
N VAL A 828 21.33 13.29 15.46
CA VAL A 828 20.52 12.32 16.24
C VAL A 828 19.58 11.50 15.36
N LYS A 829 19.15 12.03 14.20
CA LYS A 829 18.40 11.26 13.20
C LYS A 829 19.23 10.13 12.60
N ALA A 830 20.53 10.34 12.41
CA ALA A 830 21.44 9.29 11.93
C ALA A 830 21.58 8.10 12.91
N LEU A 831 21.21 8.29 14.18
CA LEU A 831 21.26 7.25 15.21
C LEU A 831 19.96 6.45 15.32
N MET A 832 18.90 6.84 14.62
CA MET A 832 17.62 6.15 14.66
C MET A 832 17.76 4.72 14.12
N GLY A 833 17.39 3.74 14.94
CA GLY A 833 17.46 2.31 14.57
C GLY A 833 18.88 1.72 14.52
N VAL A 834 19.91 2.46 14.93
CA VAL A 834 21.28 1.96 14.99
C VAL A 834 21.43 1.06 16.22
N PRO A 835 21.71 -0.25 16.09
CA PRO A 835 21.80 -1.15 17.25
C PRO A 835 23.07 -0.88 18.08
N ILE A 836 22.97 -1.06 19.40
CA ILE A 836 24.14 -1.13 20.28
C ILE A 836 24.93 -2.40 19.95
N SER A 837 26.26 -2.25 19.85
CA SER A 837 27.14 -3.39 19.61
C SER A 837 27.04 -4.40 20.77
N PRO A 838 26.90 -5.71 20.48
CA PRO A 838 26.80 -6.76 21.49
C PRO A 838 28.06 -6.89 22.37
N ASN A 839 29.18 -6.31 21.92
CA ASN A 839 30.46 -6.33 22.62
C ASN A 839 30.82 -4.99 23.28
N ALA A 840 29.91 -4.01 23.30
CA ALA A 840 30.17 -2.67 23.84
C ALA A 840 30.20 -2.60 25.39
N GLY A 841 30.19 -3.75 26.08
CA GLY A 841 30.30 -3.81 27.53
C GLY A 841 29.02 -3.38 28.27
N PRO A 842 29.09 -3.32 29.62
CA PRO A 842 27.93 -3.11 30.46
C PRO A 842 27.40 -1.67 30.46
N ASP A 843 28.19 -0.68 30.04
CA ASP A 843 27.88 0.76 30.06
C ASP A 843 27.70 1.36 28.64
N ALA A 844 27.44 0.52 27.65
CA ALA A 844 27.38 0.89 26.23
C ALA A 844 26.47 2.09 25.91
N HIS A 845 25.31 2.24 26.58
CA HIS A 845 24.43 3.39 26.34
C HIS A 845 25.08 4.66 26.86
N ARG A 846 25.62 4.62 28.08
CA ARG A 846 26.32 5.75 28.68
C ARG A 846 27.51 6.18 27.85
N ASP A 847 28.37 5.24 27.47
CA ASP A 847 29.57 5.53 26.67
C ASP A 847 29.19 6.18 25.33
N SER A 848 28.14 5.68 24.68
CA SER A 848 27.64 6.25 23.42
C SER A 848 27.08 7.67 23.57
N VAL A 849 26.39 7.97 24.67
CA VAL A 849 25.86 9.31 24.96
C VAL A 849 27.00 10.29 25.24
N VAL A 850 27.99 9.89 26.05
CA VAL A 850 29.16 10.70 26.34
C VAL A 850 29.93 10.99 25.06
N GLN A 851 30.28 9.96 24.29
CA GLN A 851 31.00 10.09 23.03
C GLN A 851 30.28 11.01 22.04
N PHE A 852 28.95 10.92 21.97
CA PHE A 852 28.17 11.81 21.10
C PHE A 852 28.32 13.28 21.52
N PHE A 853 28.09 13.59 22.79
CA PHE A 853 28.07 14.98 23.28
C PHE A 853 29.46 15.62 23.44
N GLU A 854 30.56 14.87 23.30
CA GLU A 854 31.91 15.44 23.21
C GLU A 854 32.06 16.45 22.08
N SER A 855 31.37 16.24 20.95
CA SER A 855 31.52 17.08 19.75
C SER A 855 30.23 17.39 19.00
N ASN A 856 29.10 16.80 19.39
CA ASN A 856 27.83 16.99 18.68
C ASN A 856 26.82 17.78 19.49
N ARG A 857 26.00 18.53 18.74
CA ARG A 857 24.79 19.20 19.21
C ARG A 857 23.57 18.36 18.85
N ALA A 858 22.61 18.25 19.76
CA ALA A 858 21.38 17.50 19.56
C ALA A 858 20.14 18.39 19.59
N GLU A 859 19.19 18.14 18.69
CA GLU A 859 17.88 18.78 18.73
C GLU A 859 16.77 17.75 18.64
N TYR A 860 15.72 17.97 19.40
CA TYR A 860 14.55 17.12 19.47
C TYR A 860 13.26 17.93 19.41
N GLU A 861 12.23 17.36 18.81
CA GLU A 861 10.89 17.92 18.80
C GLU A 861 10.06 17.35 19.94
N LEU A 862 9.45 18.22 20.73
CA LEU A 862 8.41 17.88 21.69
C LEU A 862 7.04 18.09 21.02
N GLN A 863 6.24 17.03 20.99
CA GLN A 863 4.97 16.98 20.27
C GLN A 863 3.84 16.50 21.18
N VAL A 864 2.63 16.98 20.95
CA VAL A 864 1.42 16.54 21.65
C VAL A 864 0.44 15.87 20.69
N GLN A 865 -0.27 14.87 21.19
CA GLN A 865 -1.42 14.26 20.54
C GLN A 865 -2.67 14.58 21.38
N LEU A 866 -3.61 15.32 20.82
CA LEU A 866 -4.82 15.78 21.50
C LEU A 866 -5.86 14.65 21.61
N CYS A 867 -6.51 14.54 22.77
CA CYS A 867 -7.60 13.60 22.96
C CYS A 867 -8.86 14.13 22.25
N THR A 868 -9.45 13.29 21.40
CA THR A 868 -10.60 13.66 20.56
C THR A 868 -11.84 12.84 20.85
N ASP A 869 -11.70 11.72 21.57
CA ASP A 869 -12.78 10.81 21.95
C ASP A 869 -12.31 9.90 23.08
N THR A 870 -12.91 10.00 24.27
CA THR A 870 -12.50 9.21 25.45
C THR A 870 -12.81 7.72 25.35
N GLN A 871 -13.64 7.27 24.40
CA GLN A 871 -13.89 5.85 24.19
C GLN A 871 -12.73 5.18 23.44
N THR A 872 -12.22 5.85 22.41
CA THR A 872 -11.09 5.35 21.60
C THR A 872 -9.73 5.83 22.11
N MET A 873 -9.71 6.90 22.89
CA MET A 873 -8.53 7.50 23.53
C MET A 873 -8.73 7.58 25.06
N PRO A 874 -8.87 6.43 25.76
CA PRO A 874 -9.24 6.42 27.16
C PRO A 874 -8.16 6.99 28.08
N ILE A 875 -8.61 7.65 29.16
CA ILE A 875 -7.74 8.23 30.20
C ILE A 875 -7.35 7.17 31.25
N GLU A 876 -8.30 6.32 31.64
CA GLU A 876 -8.11 5.30 32.69
C GLU A 876 -7.51 3.97 32.18
N ASP A 877 -7.28 3.84 30.86
CA ASP A 877 -6.61 2.68 30.24
C ASP A 877 -5.38 3.14 29.45
N ALA A 878 -4.22 3.06 30.09
CA ALA A 878 -2.95 3.48 29.49
C ALA A 878 -2.38 2.47 28.47
N SER A 879 -3.01 1.30 28.31
CA SER A 879 -2.59 0.27 27.36
C SER A 879 -3.15 0.44 25.96
N VAL A 880 -4.10 1.37 25.79
CA VAL A 880 -4.73 1.67 24.51
C VAL A 880 -3.87 2.67 23.71
N GLU A 881 -3.53 2.25 22.48
CA GLU A 881 -2.91 3.12 21.49
C GLU A 881 -3.91 4.18 21.02
N TRP A 882 -3.48 5.44 21.06
CA TRP A 882 -4.27 6.56 20.52
C TRP A 882 -4.02 6.67 19.00
N PRO A 883 -5.04 6.47 18.15
CA PRO A 883 -4.86 6.39 16.71
C PRO A 883 -4.44 7.74 16.12
N ALA A 884 -3.28 7.77 15.45
CA ALA A 884 -2.74 8.98 14.81
C ALA A 884 -3.67 9.54 13.71
N SER A 885 -4.53 8.69 13.13
CA SER A 885 -5.56 9.10 12.17
C SER A 885 -6.72 9.86 12.80
N ALA A 886 -6.97 9.68 14.11
CA ALA A 886 -8.00 10.43 14.84
C ALA A 886 -7.46 11.74 15.41
N SER A 887 -6.22 11.72 15.91
CA SER A 887 -5.46 12.92 16.27
C SER A 887 -3.99 12.71 15.92
N PRO A 888 -3.40 13.48 14.99
CA PRO A 888 -1.97 13.44 14.73
C PRO A 888 -1.18 14.06 15.89
N TYR A 889 0.13 13.78 15.93
CA TYR A 889 1.06 14.50 16.81
C TYR A 889 1.40 15.86 16.20
N ARG A 890 1.42 16.91 17.02
CA ARG A 890 1.69 18.29 16.63
C ARG A 890 2.85 18.85 17.45
N THR A 891 3.84 19.45 16.80
CA THR A 891 5.05 19.96 17.47
C THR A 891 4.77 21.26 18.22
N ILE A 892 5.11 21.29 19.51
CA ILE A 892 4.87 22.42 20.41
C ILE A 892 6.15 23.12 20.87
N ALA A 893 7.28 22.40 20.89
CA ALA A 893 8.56 22.96 21.30
C ALA A 893 9.71 22.16 20.68
N ARG A 894 10.89 22.77 20.65
CA ARG A 894 12.15 22.09 20.36
C ARG A 894 13.01 22.09 21.63
N ILE A 895 13.70 20.98 21.88
CA ILE A 895 14.66 20.87 22.98
C ILE A 895 16.05 20.74 22.36
N VAL A 896 16.97 21.60 22.81
CA VAL A 896 18.32 21.74 22.29
C VAL A 896 19.32 21.38 23.38
N PHE A 897 20.25 20.49 23.06
CA PHE A 897 21.41 20.17 23.89
C PHE A 897 22.68 20.49 23.12
N GLU A 898 23.46 21.43 23.64
CA GLU A 898 24.79 21.75 23.11
C GLU A 898 25.81 20.66 23.50
N SER A 899 26.99 20.69 22.88
CA SER A 899 28.09 19.79 23.24
C SER A 899 28.52 20.03 24.69
N GLN A 900 28.64 18.95 25.45
CA GLN A 900 28.81 19.01 26.90
C GLN A 900 29.33 17.69 27.47
N ASN A 901 29.81 17.73 28.72
CA ASN A 901 30.10 16.51 29.46
C ASN A 901 28.81 15.93 30.05
N ALA A 902 28.33 14.82 29.50
CA ALA A 902 27.09 14.19 29.94
C ALA A 902 27.22 13.30 31.20
N ASP A 903 28.44 13.00 31.68
CA ASP A 903 28.67 11.93 32.67
C ASP A 903 29.85 12.18 33.63
N SER A 904 30.12 13.44 34.00
CA SER A 904 31.13 13.72 35.02
C SER A 904 30.76 13.04 36.36
N PRO A 905 31.74 12.69 37.22
CA PRO A 905 31.44 12.14 38.54
C PRO A 905 30.46 12.98 39.36
N ALA A 906 30.61 14.32 39.31
CA ALA A 906 29.72 15.25 40.01
C ALA A 906 28.31 15.25 39.40
N ARG A 907 28.17 15.28 38.07
CA ARG A 907 26.86 15.20 37.39
C ARG A 907 26.15 13.88 37.65
N ARG A 908 26.87 12.75 37.61
CA ARG A 908 26.31 11.44 37.95
C ARG A 908 25.81 11.39 39.38
N GLN A 909 26.64 11.78 40.34
CA GLN A 909 26.25 11.80 41.75
C GLN A 909 25.03 12.70 41.96
N TYR A 910 25.03 13.89 41.37
CA TYR A 910 23.90 14.81 41.45
C TYR A 910 22.63 14.23 40.81
N GLY A 911 22.72 13.66 39.61
CA GLY A 911 21.58 13.07 38.90
C GLY A 911 21.04 11.79 39.54
N ASP A 912 21.90 10.99 40.15
CA ASP A 912 21.54 9.71 40.74
C ASP A 912 21.21 9.78 42.23
N ASP A 913 21.72 10.76 42.98
CA ASP A 913 21.52 10.89 44.44
C ASP A 913 20.75 12.15 44.88
N VAL A 914 20.82 13.25 44.13
CA VAL A 914 20.15 14.53 44.49
C VAL A 914 18.86 14.72 43.71
N LEU A 915 18.93 14.73 42.37
CA LEU A 915 17.77 15.04 41.53
C LEU A 915 16.62 14.07 41.76
N SER A 916 15.40 14.59 41.79
CA SER A 916 14.18 13.78 41.73
C SER A 916 13.32 14.17 40.55
N PHE A 917 12.67 13.17 39.96
CA PHE A 917 11.74 13.34 38.86
C PHE A 917 10.41 12.72 39.27
N ASN A 918 9.34 13.51 39.23
CA ASN A 918 7.99 13.04 39.48
C ASN A 918 7.05 13.76 38.52
N SER A 919 6.33 13.02 37.67
CA SER A 919 5.45 13.62 36.66
C SER A 919 4.38 14.55 37.24
N TRP A 920 4.10 14.45 38.55
CA TRP A 920 3.16 15.34 39.25
C TRP A 920 3.75 16.68 39.67
N ARG A 921 5.07 16.89 39.56
CA ARG A 921 5.70 18.19 39.75
C ARG A 921 5.49 19.02 38.50
N THR A 922 4.34 19.65 38.42
CA THR A 922 3.84 20.28 37.21
C THR A 922 2.93 21.46 37.56
N LEU A 923 2.62 22.27 36.56
CA LEU A 923 1.51 23.22 36.65
C LEU A 923 0.18 22.47 36.80
N VAL A 924 -0.80 23.04 37.49
CA VAL A 924 -2.17 22.47 37.61
C VAL A 924 -2.77 22.16 36.23
N VAL A 925 -2.51 23.04 35.27
CA VAL A 925 -2.95 22.89 33.87
C VAL A 925 -2.23 21.78 33.09
N HIS A 926 -1.15 21.22 33.63
CA HIS A 926 -0.38 20.12 33.06
C HIS A 926 -0.45 18.84 33.91
N ARG A 927 -1.48 18.72 34.78
CA ARG A 927 -1.71 17.58 35.69
C ARG A 927 -1.72 16.24 34.95
N PRO A 928 -0.90 15.25 35.34
CA PRO A 928 -1.00 13.87 34.83
C PRO A 928 -2.36 13.24 35.16
N LEU A 929 -2.98 12.54 34.20
CA LEU A 929 -4.32 11.99 34.36
C LEU A 929 -4.33 10.46 34.36
N GLY A 930 -5.33 9.87 35.01
CA GLY A 930 -5.62 8.43 34.95
C GLY A 930 -4.86 7.57 35.97
N SER A 931 -5.34 6.34 36.14
CA SER A 931 -4.92 5.38 37.16
C SER A 931 -3.40 5.20 37.27
N ILE A 932 -2.71 5.00 36.13
CA ILE A 932 -1.24 4.79 36.13
C ILE A 932 -0.48 6.02 36.60
N ASN A 933 -0.93 7.23 36.27
CA ASN A 933 -0.28 8.44 36.74
C ASN A 933 -0.50 8.65 38.24
N ARG A 934 -1.69 8.37 38.78
CA ARG A 934 -1.94 8.41 40.24
C ARG A 934 -1.03 7.45 41.02
N LEU A 935 -0.72 6.27 40.46
CA LEU A 935 0.32 5.38 40.98
C LEU A 935 1.71 6.04 40.96
N LYS A 936 2.12 6.63 39.83
CA LYS A 936 3.43 7.30 39.69
C LYS A 936 3.63 8.39 40.75
N LYS A 937 2.57 9.14 41.11
CA LYS A 937 2.60 10.18 42.17
C LYS A 937 3.26 9.65 43.44
N ARG A 938 2.74 8.51 43.95
CA ARG A 938 3.22 7.90 45.20
C ARG A 938 4.50 7.11 45.03
N VAL A 939 4.64 6.34 43.95
CA VAL A 939 5.80 5.46 43.76
C VAL A 939 7.10 6.27 43.64
N TYR A 940 7.12 7.29 42.79
CA TYR A 940 8.33 8.11 42.62
C TYR A 940 8.67 8.91 43.87
N GLU A 941 7.67 9.38 44.61
CA GLU A 941 7.89 10.09 45.87
C GLU A 941 8.49 9.18 46.95
N GLU A 942 7.96 7.97 47.13
CA GLU A 942 8.47 7.01 48.10
C GLU A 942 9.86 6.47 47.72
N SER A 943 10.13 6.27 46.43
CA SER A 943 11.48 5.95 45.96
C SER A 943 12.47 7.09 46.20
N SER A 944 12.04 8.35 46.01
CA SER A 944 12.84 9.54 46.29
C SER A 944 13.21 9.58 47.77
N LYS A 945 12.22 9.53 48.68
CA LYS A 945 12.43 9.58 50.13
C LYS A 945 13.38 8.48 50.60
N PHE A 946 13.14 7.24 50.18
CA PHE A 946 14.00 6.11 50.56
C PHE A 946 15.46 6.32 50.16
N ARG A 947 15.70 6.75 48.92
CA ARG A 947 17.05 6.99 48.40
C ARG A 947 17.76 8.09 49.19
N HIS A 948 17.13 9.24 49.38
CA HIS A 948 17.69 10.37 50.13
C HIS A 948 18.02 9.99 51.58
N GLU A 949 17.11 9.29 52.26
CA GLU A 949 17.32 8.81 53.63
C GLU A 949 18.51 7.84 53.71
N LYS A 950 18.59 6.85 52.81
CA LYS A 950 19.66 5.85 52.83
C LYS A 950 21.01 6.39 52.37
N ASN A 951 21.02 7.36 51.46
CA ASN A 951 22.25 7.98 50.96
C ASN A 951 22.71 9.16 51.83
N ARG A 952 21.90 9.59 52.81
CA ARG A 952 22.15 10.77 53.66
C ARG A 952 22.34 12.05 52.84
N VAL A 953 21.53 12.19 51.80
CA VAL A 953 21.52 13.34 50.91
C VAL A 953 20.19 14.08 51.12
N ALA A 954 20.23 15.40 51.26
CA ALA A 954 19.02 16.20 51.37
C ALA A 954 18.24 16.16 50.05
N GLN A 955 16.92 16.03 50.14
CA GLN A 955 16.04 16.14 48.98
C GLN A 955 15.91 17.63 48.64
N GLN A 956 16.40 18.03 47.46
CA GLN A 956 16.45 19.42 47.01
C GLN A 956 16.03 19.51 45.54
N GLU A 957 15.20 20.49 45.18
CA GLU A 957 14.95 20.82 43.78
C GLU A 957 15.95 21.87 43.26
N PRO A 958 16.46 21.74 42.02
CA PRO A 958 17.25 22.80 41.41
C PRO A 958 16.38 24.02 41.14
N ALA A 959 16.84 25.21 41.54
CA ALA A 959 16.19 26.47 41.26
C ALA A 959 16.67 27.04 39.93
N HIS A 960 17.99 26.95 39.67
CA HIS A 960 18.63 27.46 38.46
C HIS A 960 19.52 26.41 37.80
N ILE A 961 19.82 26.61 36.51
CA ILE A 961 20.68 25.68 35.77
C ILE A 961 22.11 25.60 36.34
N SER A 962 22.55 26.65 37.03
CA SER A 962 23.82 26.71 37.77
C SER A 962 23.92 25.73 38.94
N ASP A 963 22.78 25.19 39.41
CA ASP A 963 22.76 24.16 40.47
C ASP A 963 23.20 22.79 39.95
N LEU A 964 23.23 22.61 38.62
CA LEU A 964 23.80 21.42 38.00
C LEU A 964 25.34 21.49 38.02
N PRO A 965 26.04 20.48 38.55
CA PRO A 965 27.50 20.46 38.53
C PRO A 965 28.08 20.53 37.11
N ASP A 966 29.27 21.13 37.01
CA ASP A 966 29.97 21.37 35.74
C ASP A 966 29.13 22.18 34.72
N HIS A 967 28.31 23.09 35.23
CA HIS A 967 27.63 24.10 34.41
C HIS A 967 28.68 24.98 33.71
N ARG A 968 28.62 25.04 32.38
CA ARG A 968 29.32 26.06 31.60
C ARG A 968 28.40 27.27 31.47
N PRO A 969 28.80 28.47 31.92
CA PRO A 969 28.08 29.68 31.55
C PRO A 969 28.14 29.85 30.03
N ASP A 970 26.98 30.14 29.43
CA ASP A 970 26.84 30.49 28.00
C ASP A 970 27.70 31.70 27.62
#